data_AF-A0A933M7I9-F1
#
_entry.id   AF-A0A933M7I9-F1
#
_cell.length_a   1.000
_cell.length_b   1.000
_cell.length_c   1.000
_cell.angle_alpha   90.00
_cell.angle_beta   90.00
_cell.angle_gamma   90.00
#
_symmetry.space_group_name_H-M   'P 1'
#
loop_
_entity.id
_entity.type
_entity.pdbx_description
1 polymer ?
#
loop_
_entity_poly.entity_id
_entity_poly.type
_entity_poly.pdbx_seq_one_letter_code
_entity_poly.pdbx_strand_id
1 'polypeptide(L)'
;MTPLPQLVAPIGRAQELNDLLELFSAVRTTRKGQTVFLLGGEGMHRKATARKFLQAVGNESNVITASVQFHDREKHPRDWEKLVSEDARWQHQYAQFAPIVEKYFPKAIKIAGLPWLALAVQLLAKSKSLLEALKTQRSFALQDDPFVLKEFMRHVSQHYHVAILLEDLTYADSPWIDILRRVLNEMHRDLPLLLIATVEANAPLEKIAKDNLLESQWLVQDAVARQVGQARFFAPLTLDDIHHLFPMRIDGSLARRLHEWTDGIPELIQVLWNEWVRERVVEYSPTGTLQARADTKEWVWGPAKDIAEQQVEQLLDEDSPFETELVFSILQLGALEGSPFTAEAVAEACQGDANDLIDFFDDYLVESETNPRGILNEAGWTTVLLGETEKELALYSFRFPFHEHVFVKYPSDAQTRGNAFALVRALEKAYYPQTHLHARKLARLWTLAGNEHRAREYKRMLAISNNIEILRWQVSVLHQFAQDKFDLYRLFRSQINLGEQLFGHVQYLEIVRLFQRAVNTAKRLENVQDQALALYYLGRAWSYGGEFANARQALETSRAFALRANARSTLAATLYELGSIESDQGNYPAAREYLEQALALERELGDKGGIAYTLQQFGVIEFKQGNYPAARAHYEQGLALERESPGGQAGSSPKIENYLGFPAGLSGLDLTRRALTQAQRFGAEILATQQVSALRVQDPYRVLVLDDGAEIVTKTVLITTGASFHILDLPGAAELTGKGVYYGAAYTEAMFFKDRDVFVVGGANSAAQNALFLARYCRKVTVLVRSVLSTSQYLTDALYATPNVQVRLGTSLVALHGTDKLEAVTIHDRKVGHDETIPGAALFVFIGQRPRSEFAEGMLRRGPKGHLLTGPALRDENGKWPPDWKLKREPMLLETNIPGVFAAGDVRQGARNRVAAAAGEGSTAISMVHEYLTTV
;
A
#
# COMPACT_ATOMS: atom_id res chain seq x y z
N MET A 1 -31.97 -37.87 33.16
CA MET A 1 -32.37 -37.10 31.96
C MET A 1 -31.43 -37.49 30.83
N THR A 2 -31.95 -37.85 29.66
CA THR A 2 -31.12 -38.07 28.46
C THR A 2 -30.39 -36.77 28.14
N PRO A 3 -29.06 -36.76 27.94
CA PRO A 3 -28.35 -35.55 27.56
C PRO A 3 -28.87 -35.06 26.21
N LEU A 4 -29.07 -33.74 26.09
CA LEU A 4 -29.42 -33.11 24.82
C LEU A 4 -28.34 -33.40 23.78
N PRO A 5 -28.69 -33.51 22.48
CA PRO A 5 -27.74 -33.87 21.46
C PRO A 5 -26.67 -32.79 21.36
N GLN A 6 -25.41 -33.19 21.55
CA GLN A 6 -24.28 -32.40 21.12
C GLN A 6 -24.17 -32.53 19.62
N LEU A 7 -24.36 -31.43 18.90
CA LEU A 7 -24.05 -31.40 17.48
C LEU A 7 -22.53 -31.52 17.36
N VAL A 8 -22.06 -32.58 16.70
CA VAL A 8 -20.64 -32.81 16.40
C VAL A 8 -20.41 -32.37 14.95
N ALA A 9 -19.43 -31.51 14.69
CA ALA A 9 -19.12 -31.03 13.34
C ALA A 9 -18.94 -32.19 12.33
N PRO A 10 -19.20 -32.03 11.02
CA PRO A 10 -19.78 -30.90 10.32
C PRO A 10 -21.30 -31.11 10.18
N ILE A 11 -22.07 -30.25 10.83
CA ILE A 11 -23.53 -30.26 10.76
C ILE A 11 -23.99 -30.40 9.30
N GLY A 12 -24.73 -31.48 9.02
CA GLY A 12 -25.39 -31.69 7.73
C GLY A 12 -24.48 -32.05 6.55
N ARG A 13 -23.17 -32.24 6.74
CA ARG A 13 -22.21 -32.51 5.63
C ARG A 13 -21.68 -33.94 5.55
N ALA A 14 -22.37 -34.88 6.19
CA ALA A 14 -21.96 -36.28 6.20
C ALA A 14 -22.01 -36.90 4.79
N GLN A 15 -23.02 -36.52 3.99
CA GLN A 15 -23.14 -37.00 2.62
C GLN A 15 -21.99 -36.51 1.75
N GLU A 16 -21.62 -35.23 1.84
CA GLU A 16 -20.52 -34.65 1.08
C GLU A 16 -19.16 -35.27 1.48
N LEU A 17 -18.97 -35.61 2.75
CA LEU A 17 -17.80 -36.37 3.20
C LEU A 17 -17.79 -37.78 2.59
N ASN A 18 -18.91 -38.49 2.61
CA ASN A 18 -19.04 -39.82 2.01
C ASN A 18 -18.77 -39.78 0.50
N ASP A 19 -19.30 -38.79 -0.19
CA ASP A 19 -19.06 -38.60 -1.63
C ASP A 19 -17.56 -38.37 -1.93
N LEU A 20 -16.84 -37.61 -1.09
CA LEU A 20 -15.39 -37.43 -1.25
C LEU A 20 -14.63 -38.75 -1.05
N LEU A 21 -15.05 -39.58 -0.08
CA LEU A 21 -14.48 -40.91 0.16
C LEU A 21 -14.74 -41.85 -1.03
N GLU A 22 -15.96 -41.86 -1.57
CA GLU A 22 -16.31 -42.61 -2.78
C GLU A 22 -15.50 -42.14 -3.98
N LEU A 23 -15.37 -40.83 -4.15
CA LEU A 23 -14.57 -40.26 -5.23
C LEU A 23 -13.11 -40.68 -5.14
N PHE A 24 -12.53 -40.65 -3.94
CA PHE A 24 -11.18 -41.12 -3.72
C PHE A 24 -11.04 -42.62 -4.04
N SER A 25 -12.00 -43.44 -3.64
CA SER A 25 -12.06 -44.86 -4.01
C SER A 25 -12.11 -45.06 -5.54
N ALA A 26 -12.87 -44.24 -6.25
CA ALA A 26 -12.93 -44.26 -7.71
C ALA A 26 -11.58 -43.86 -8.35
N VAL A 27 -10.89 -42.84 -7.82
CA VAL A 27 -9.54 -42.45 -8.28
C VAL A 27 -8.55 -43.60 -8.07
N ARG A 28 -8.62 -44.29 -6.92
CA ARG A 28 -7.74 -45.43 -6.59
C ARG A 28 -7.91 -46.58 -7.58
N THR A 29 -9.15 -46.91 -7.92
CA THR A 29 -9.50 -48.04 -8.79
C THR A 29 -9.25 -47.75 -10.26
N THR A 30 -9.70 -46.59 -10.74
CA THR A 30 -9.63 -46.23 -12.17
C THR A 30 -8.29 -45.63 -12.59
N ARG A 31 -7.49 -45.14 -11.61
CA ARG A 31 -6.25 -44.38 -11.85
C ARG A 31 -6.49 -43.17 -12.77
N LYS A 32 -7.67 -42.56 -12.70
CA LYS A 32 -8.00 -41.29 -13.35
C LYS A 32 -8.07 -40.20 -12.29
N GLY A 33 -7.33 -39.12 -12.48
CA GLY A 33 -7.31 -37.99 -11.56
C GLY A 33 -8.64 -37.27 -11.52
N GLN A 34 -9.00 -36.72 -10.35
CA GLN A 34 -10.21 -35.92 -10.18
C GLN A 34 -9.95 -34.68 -9.35
N THR A 35 -10.61 -33.58 -9.73
CA THR A 35 -10.58 -32.32 -8.98
C THR A 35 -11.96 -32.00 -8.46
N VAL A 36 -12.07 -31.63 -7.19
CA VAL A 36 -13.29 -31.07 -6.60
C VAL A 36 -13.00 -29.72 -5.94
N PHE A 37 -13.74 -28.71 -6.36
CA PHE A 37 -13.77 -27.40 -5.72
C PHE A 37 -14.95 -27.36 -4.74
N LEU A 38 -14.68 -27.14 -3.46
CA LEU A 38 -15.72 -26.93 -2.45
C LEU A 38 -15.92 -25.42 -2.28
N LEU A 39 -17.03 -24.94 -2.83
CA LEU A 39 -17.44 -23.54 -2.82
C LEU A 39 -18.36 -23.28 -1.63
N GLY A 40 -18.26 -22.11 -1.00
CA GLY A 40 -19.23 -21.69 0.01
C GLY A 40 -18.76 -20.46 0.78
N GLY A 41 -19.71 -19.76 1.39
CA GLY A 41 -19.42 -18.64 2.28
C GLY A 41 -18.72 -19.08 3.55
N GLU A 42 -18.28 -18.12 4.36
CA GLU A 42 -17.80 -18.36 5.72
C GLU A 42 -18.84 -19.15 6.55
N GLY A 43 -18.39 -20.00 7.48
CA GLY A 43 -19.28 -20.85 8.26
C GLY A 43 -19.97 -22.02 7.56
N MET A 44 -19.77 -22.20 6.25
CA MET A 44 -20.38 -23.32 5.50
C MET A 44 -19.69 -24.68 5.71
N HIS A 45 -18.75 -24.80 6.65
CA HIS A 45 -18.02 -26.04 6.97
C HIS A 45 -17.25 -26.72 5.81
N ARG A 46 -17.01 -26.04 4.69
CA ARG A 46 -16.22 -26.57 3.55
C ARG A 46 -14.82 -27.05 3.95
N LYS A 47 -14.10 -26.26 4.77
CA LYS A 47 -12.73 -26.59 5.25
C LYS A 47 -12.75 -27.77 6.21
N ALA A 48 -13.66 -27.75 7.17
CA ALA A 48 -13.83 -28.82 8.14
C ALA A 48 -14.13 -30.17 7.46
N THR A 49 -15.00 -30.17 6.44
CA THR A 49 -15.33 -31.35 5.65
C THR A 49 -14.09 -31.89 4.92
N ALA A 50 -13.33 -31.02 4.25
CA ALA A 50 -12.11 -31.42 3.54
C ALA A 50 -10.99 -31.95 4.45
N ARG A 51 -10.77 -31.33 5.61
CA ARG A 51 -9.78 -31.79 6.61
C ARG A 51 -10.15 -33.15 7.18
N LYS A 52 -11.44 -33.38 7.49
CA LYS A 52 -11.91 -34.70 7.95
C LYS A 52 -11.73 -35.78 6.90
N PHE A 53 -11.97 -35.47 5.63
CA PHE A 53 -11.65 -36.38 4.53
C PHE A 53 -10.16 -36.77 4.54
N LEU A 54 -9.24 -35.80 4.63
CA LEU A 54 -7.80 -36.10 4.69
C LEU A 54 -7.44 -36.94 5.92
N GLN A 55 -8.01 -36.65 7.09
CA GLN A 55 -7.79 -37.44 8.31
C GLN A 55 -8.27 -38.90 8.15
N ALA A 56 -9.40 -39.10 7.48
CA ALA A 56 -9.97 -40.44 7.27
C ALA A 56 -9.07 -41.31 6.37
N VAL A 57 -8.48 -40.75 5.31
CA VAL A 57 -7.65 -41.50 4.35
C VAL A 57 -6.16 -41.52 4.71
N GLY A 58 -5.68 -40.54 5.49
CA GLY A 58 -4.26 -40.34 5.78
C GLY A 58 -3.60 -41.35 6.72
N ASN A 59 -4.39 -42.21 7.37
CA ASN A 59 -3.88 -43.28 8.24
C ASN A 59 -3.50 -44.56 7.47
N GLU A 60 -3.82 -44.66 6.17
CA GLU A 60 -3.47 -45.81 5.34
C GLU A 60 -1.99 -45.78 4.89
N SER A 61 -1.30 -46.91 4.96
CA SER A 61 0.15 -46.99 4.67
C SER A 61 0.54 -46.74 3.20
N ASN A 62 -0.41 -46.86 2.27
CA ASN A 62 -0.21 -46.64 0.83
C ASN A 62 -0.88 -45.34 0.31
N VAL A 63 -1.22 -44.43 1.23
CA VAL A 63 -1.84 -43.14 0.92
C VAL A 63 -0.91 -42.02 1.35
N ILE A 64 -0.75 -41.03 0.47
CA ILE A 64 -0.06 -39.77 0.78
C ILE A 64 -1.06 -38.65 0.73
N THR A 65 -1.27 -38.02 1.88
CA THR A 65 -2.05 -36.79 2.03
C THR A 65 -1.12 -35.60 2.14
N ALA A 66 -1.44 -34.52 1.43
CA ALA A 66 -0.77 -33.23 1.61
C ALA A 66 -1.80 -32.11 1.67
N SER A 67 -1.52 -31.06 2.45
CA SER A 67 -2.38 -29.89 2.56
C SER A 67 -1.60 -28.60 2.56
N VAL A 68 -2.14 -27.58 1.88
CA VAL A 68 -1.60 -26.22 1.88
C VAL A 68 -2.73 -25.28 2.22
N GLN A 69 -2.50 -24.36 3.14
CA GLN A 69 -3.44 -23.29 3.45
C GLN A 69 -2.93 -21.96 2.89
N PHE A 70 -3.80 -21.26 2.19
CA PHE A 70 -3.59 -19.88 1.77
C PHE A 70 -4.25 -18.94 2.79
N HIS A 71 -3.59 -17.85 3.11
CA HIS A 71 -4.05 -16.91 4.14
C HIS A 71 -4.18 -15.52 3.57
N ASP A 72 -5.12 -14.77 4.14
CA ASP A 72 -5.16 -13.33 3.98
C ASP A 72 -3.92 -12.72 4.67
N ARG A 73 -2.96 -12.26 3.86
CA ARG A 73 -1.69 -11.70 4.35
C ARG A 73 -1.88 -10.41 5.12
N GLU A 74 -3.02 -9.72 4.95
CA GLU A 74 -3.31 -8.47 5.63
C GLU A 74 -3.85 -8.69 7.04
N LYS A 75 -4.71 -9.70 7.23
CA LYS A 75 -5.30 -10.00 8.54
C LYS A 75 -4.34 -10.70 9.49
N HIS A 76 -3.41 -11.48 8.94
CA HIS A 76 -2.59 -12.40 9.72
C HIS A 76 -1.12 -12.43 9.25
N PRO A 77 -0.41 -11.28 9.23
CA PRO A 77 0.95 -11.19 8.68
C PRO A 77 1.97 -12.08 9.42
N ARG A 78 1.71 -12.42 10.70
CA ARG A 78 2.57 -13.26 11.55
C ARG A 78 2.08 -14.71 11.75
N ASP A 79 0.83 -15.05 11.38
CA ASP A 79 0.31 -16.39 11.72
C ASP A 79 0.83 -17.51 10.80
N TRP A 80 1.46 -17.18 9.68
CA TRP A 80 2.12 -18.21 8.87
C TRP A 80 3.37 -18.78 9.57
N GLU A 81 4.10 -17.97 10.37
CA GLU A 81 5.19 -18.46 11.23
C GLU A 81 4.63 -19.36 12.34
N LYS A 82 3.37 -19.15 12.77
CA LYS A 82 2.67 -20.03 13.72
C LYS A 82 2.14 -21.33 13.11
N LEU A 83 1.92 -21.40 11.80
CA LEU A 83 1.61 -22.66 11.12
C LEU A 83 2.79 -23.63 11.12
N VAL A 84 4.01 -23.09 11.18
CA VAL A 84 5.20 -23.89 11.49
C VAL A 84 5.23 -24.27 12.97
N SER A 85 4.47 -23.64 13.88
CA SER A 85 4.64 -23.81 15.34
C SER A 85 3.73 -24.85 16.01
N GLU A 86 2.56 -25.20 15.47
CA GLU A 86 1.54 -25.99 16.21
C GLU A 86 1.53 -27.50 15.94
N ASP A 87 1.94 -27.98 14.75
CA ASP A 87 2.06 -29.42 14.47
C ASP A 87 3.53 -29.88 14.51
N ALA A 88 3.92 -30.47 15.64
CA ALA A 88 5.28 -30.97 15.89
C ALA A 88 5.75 -31.99 14.82
N ARG A 89 4.84 -32.72 14.18
CA ARG A 89 5.20 -33.66 13.10
C ARG A 89 5.56 -32.93 11.82
N TRP A 90 4.86 -31.84 11.52
CA TRP A 90 5.12 -31.02 10.33
C TRP A 90 6.43 -30.22 10.47
N GLN A 91 6.71 -29.67 11.66
CA GLN A 91 8.00 -29.04 11.99
C GLN A 91 9.21 -29.91 11.67
N HIS A 92 9.16 -31.17 12.12
CA HIS A 92 10.25 -32.11 11.94
C HIS A 92 10.49 -32.42 10.46
N GLN A 93 9.41 -32.63 9.69
CA GLN A 93 9.49 -32.86 8.25
C GLN A 93 9.99 -31.63 7.50
N TYR A 94 9.50 -30.45 7.86
CA TYR A 94 9.92 -29.20 7.24
C TYR A 94 11.41 -28.94 7.45
N ALA A 95 11.89 -29.01 8.69
CA ALA A 95 13.31 -28.82 9.00
C ALA A 95 14.22 -29.82 8.25
N GLN A 96 13.76 -31.05 8.06
CA GLN A 96 14.53 -32.09 7.38
C GLN A 96 14.58 -31.92 5.85
N PHE A 97 13.46 -31.56 5.22
CA PHE A 97 13.30 -31.64 3.77
C PHE A 97 13.31 -30.27 3.08
N ALA A 98 12.93 -29.18 3.75
CA ALA A 98 12.93 -27.84 3.15
C ALA A 98 14.31 -27.43 2.60
N PRO A 99 15.44 -27.64 3.31
CA PRO A 99 16.76 -27.28 2.78
C PRO A 99 17.12 -28.03 1.50
N ILE A 100 16.60 -29.26 1.33
CA ILE A 100 16.79 -30.05 0.11
C ILE A 100 16.02 -29.41 -1.04
N VAL A 101 14.73 -29.10 -0.83
CA VAL A 101 13.89 -28.49 -1.87
C VAL A 101 14.42 -27.11 -2.26
N GLU A 102 14.80 -26.27 -1.29
CA GLU A 102 15.38 -24.94 -1.49
C GLU A 102 16.67 -24.98 -2.32
N LYS A 103 17.50 -26.00 -2.12
CA LYS A 103 18.74 -26.18 -2.87
C LYS A 103 18.48 -26.43 -4.37
N TYR A 104 17.44 -27.18 -4.72
CA TYR A 104 17.17 -27.57 -6.11
C TYR A 104 16.16 -26.66 -6.82
N PHE A 105 15.28 -25.97 -6.08
CA PHE A 105 14.18 -25.18 -6.64
C PHE A 105 14.09 -23.74 -6.11
N PRO A 106 15.20 -22.99 -6.02
CA PRO A 106 15.18 -21.65 -5.44
C PRO A 106 14.32 -20.65 -6.22
N LYS A 107 14.25 -20.73 -7.57
CA LYS A 107 13.39 -19.85 -8.37
C LYS A 107 11.93 -20.21 -8.22
N ALA A 108 11.59 -21.50 -8.22
CA ALA A 108 10.22 -21.94 -8.02
C ALA A 108 9.64 -21.40 -6.71
N ILE A 109 10.42 -21.48 -5.63
CA ILE A 109 10.04 -20.96 -4.31
C ILE A 109 9.94 -19.44 -4.32
N LYS A 110 10.88 -18.74 -4.97
CA LYS A 110 10.84 -17.28 -5.09
C LYS A 110 9.58 -16.78 -5.81
N ILE A 111 9.09 -17.54 -6.80
CA ILE A 111 7.93 -17.17 -7.62
C ILE A 111 6.60 -17.61 -6.98
N ALA A 112 6.50 -18.86 -6.54
CA ALA A 112 5.25 -19.44 -6.04
C ALA A 112 5.12 -19.39 -4.51
N GLY A 113 6.14 -18.90 -3.82
CA GLY A 113 6.15 -18.65 -2.39
C GLY A 113 6.24 -19.91 -1.53
N LEU A 114 6.13 -19.69 -0.22
CA LEU A 114 6.19 -20.74 0.80
C LEU A 114 5.11 -21.82 0.69
N PRO A 115 3.86 -21.54 0.26
CA PRO A 115 2.88 -22.61 0.00
C PRO A 115 3.43 -23.69 -0.94
N TRP A 116 4.33 -23.31 -1.86
CA TRP A 116 4.86 -24.23 -2.87
C TRP A 116 5.90 -25.14 -2.24
N LEU A 117 6.78 -24.54 -1.45
CA LEU A 117 7.76 -25.25 -0.64
C LEU A 117 7.07 -26.23 0.32
N ALA A 118 6.02 -25.78 1.01
CA ALA A 118 5.23 -26.59 1.93
C ALA A 118 4.66 -27.84 1.26
N LEU A 119 4.09 -27.72 0.06
CA LEU A 119 3.55 -28.87 -0.66
C LEU A 119 4.66 -29.81 -1.15
N ALA A 120 5.72 -29.26 -1.72
CA ALA A 120 6.87 -30.04 -2.20
C ALA A 120 7.53 -30.84 -1.06
N VAL A 121 7.69 -30.22 0.11
CA VAL A 121 8.20 -30.86 1.33
C VAL A 121 7.30 -32.00 1.78
N GLN A 122 5.98 -31.81 1.83
CA GLN A 122 5.05 -32.88 2.25
C GLN A 122 5.07 -34.08 1.30
N LEU A 123 5.10 -33.84 -0.01
CA LEU A 123 5.22 -34.90 -1.02
C LEU A 123 6.56 -35.64 -0.91
N LEU A 124 7.64 -34.90 -0.65
CA LEU A 124 8.99 -35.45 -0.49
C LEU A 124 9.15 -36.27 0.80
N ALA A 125 8.66 -35.75 1.93
CA ALA A 125 8.77 -36.39 3.23
C ALA A 125 8.08 -37.76 3.27
N LYS A 126 7.06 -37.95 2.44
CA LYS A 126 6.27 -39.18 2.36
C LYS A 126 6.72 -40.14 1.26
N SER A 127 7.64 -39.74 0.37
CA SER A 127 8.09 -40.54 -0.77
C SER A 127 9.60 -40.75 -0.80
N LYS A 128 10.04 -41.95 -0.37
CA LYS A 128 11.45 -42.36 -0.45
C LYS A 128 11.97 -42.40 -1.90
N SER A 129 11.15 -42.86 -2.85
CA SER A 129 11.53 -42.91 -4.26
C SER A 129 11.77 -41.52 -4.84
N LEU A 130 10.95 -40.54 -4.48
CA LEU A 130 11.11 -39.15 -4.91
C LEU A 130 12.41 -38.55 -4.34
N LEU A 131 12.71 -38.83 -3.07
CA LEU A 131 13.93 -38.39 -2.42
C LEU A 131 15.18 -38.96 -3.09
N GLU A 132 15.19 -40.24 -3.46
CA GLU A 132 16.29 -40.87 -4.17
C GLU A 132 16.43 -40.34 -5.60
N ALA A 133 15.31 -40.12 -6.30
CA ALA A 133 15.29 -39.52 -7.64
C ALA A 133 15.88 -38.10 -7.64
N LEU A 134 15.54 -37.27 -6.65
CA LEU A 134 16.10 -35.92 -6.49
C LEU A 134 17.61 -35.95 -6.16
N LYS A 135 18.03 -36.84 -5.24
CA LYS A 135 19.44 -36.95 -4.82
C LYS A 135 20.37 -37.42 -5.95
N THR A 136 19.88 -38.31 -6.82
CA THR A 136 20.71 -38.93 -7.86
C THR A 136 20.74 -38.14 -9.17
N GLN A 137 19.88 -37.12 -9.35
CA GLN A 137 19.70 -36.37 -10.61
C GLN A 137 19.47 -37.24 -11.86
N ARG A 138 19.19 -38.55 -11.68
CA ARG A 138 19.28 -39.55 -12.75
C ARG A 138 18.00 -39.76 -13.55
N SER A 139 16.88 -39.18 -13.13
CA SER A 139 15.56 -39.56 -13.68
C SER A 139 14.70 -38.43 -14.23
N PHE A 140 15.00 -37.16 -13.94
CA PHE A 140 14.19 -36.05 -14.43
C PHE A 140 15.05 -34.79 -14.58
N ALA A 141 15.06 -34.19 -15.78
CA ALA A 141 15.57 -32.84 -15.98
C ALA A 141 14.55 -31.84 -15.39
N LEU A 142 14.44 -31.81 -14.06
CA LEU A 142 13.56 -30.88 -13.36
C LEU A 142 14.17 -29.47 -13.49
N GLN A 143 13.58 -28.65 -14.34
CA GLN A 143 13.91 -27.23 -14.40
C GLN A 143 13.42 -26.55 -13.12
N ASP A 144 14.22 -25.62 -12.61
CA ASP A 144 13.85 -24.77 -11.47
C ASP A 144 12.78 -23.75 -11.90
N ASP A 145 11.54 -24.23 -11.94
CA ASP A 145 10.33 -23.52 -12.36
C ASP A 145 9.12 -24.01 -11.54
N PRO A 146 8.16 -23.15 -11.16
CA PRO A 146 7.02 -23.55 -10.32
C PRO A 146 6.18 -24.72 -10.84
N PHE A 147 6.13 -24.94 -12.16
CA PHE A 147 5.35 -26.03 -12.74
C PHE A 147 5.95 -27.42 -12.47
N VAL A 148 7.19 -27.50 -12.01
CA VAL A 148 7.84 -28.75 -11.64
C VAL A 148 7.08 -29.51 -10.54
N LEU A 149 6.26 -28.80 -9.75
CA LEU A 149 5.40 -29.40 -8.74
C LEU A 149 4.47 -30.49 -9.31
N LYS A 150 4.04 -30.35 -10.58
CA LYS A 150 3.25 -31.39 -11.25
C LYS A 150 4.03 -32.69 -11.43
N GLU A 151 5.34 -32.62 -11.65
CA GLU A 151 6.21 -33.80 -11.80
C GLU A 151 6.43 -34.49 -10.45
N PHE A 152 6.48 -33.72 -9.36
CA PHE A 152 6.48 -34.28 -8.00
C PHE A 152 5.19 -35.08 -7.77
N MET A 153 4.04 -34.48 -8.05
CA MET A 153 2.74 -35.15 -7.95
C MET A 153 2.69 -36.42 -8.81
N ARG A 154 3.16 -36.33 -10.07
CA ARG A 154 3.19 -37.46 -11.01
C ARG A 154 4.06 -38.59 -10.50
N HIS A 155 5.28 -38.31 -10.09
CA HIS A 155 6.20 -39.31 -9.54
C HIS A 155 5.63 -39.98 -8.28
N VAL A 156 5.08 -39.20 -7.35
CA VAL A 156 4.49 -39.78 -6.12
C VAL A 156 3.28 -40.64 -6.45
N SER A 157 2.41 -40.19 -7.36
CA SER A 157 1.21 -40.93 -7.77
C SER A 157 1.49 -42.25 -8.52
N GLN A 158 2.71 -42.44 -9.06
CA GLN A 158 3.13 -43.72 -9.63
C GLN A 158 3.25 -44.82 -8.57
N HIS A 159 3.60 -44.45 -7.33
CA HIS A 159 3.88 -45.39 -6.25
C HIS A 159 2.82 -45.40 -5.15
N TYR A 160 2.07 -44.32 -4.98
CA TYR A 160 1.10 -44.14 -3.89
C TYR A 160 -0.25 -43.64 -4.42
N HIS A 161 -1.30 -43.82 -3.61
CA HIS A 161 -2.55 -43.09 -3.79
C HIS A 161 -2.41 -41.71 -3.16
N VAL A 162 -2.74 -40.64 -3.89
CA VAL A 162 -2.45 -39.28 -3.46
C VAL A 162 -3.73 -38.46 -3.34
N ALA A 163 -3.89 -37.78 -2.22
CA ALA A 163 -4.93 -36.79 -1.98
C ALA A 163 -4.30 -35.46 -1.53
N ILE A 164 -4.63 -34.37 -2.22
CA ILE A 164 -4.09 -33.05 -1.94
C ILE A 164 -5.22 -32.08 -1.62
N LEU A 165 -5.08 -31.33 -0.52
CA LEU A 165 -5.99 -30.27 -0.14
C LEU A 165 -5.34 -28.90 -0.29
N LEU A 166 -6.01 -28.00 -0.99
CA LEU A 166 -5.68 -26.58 -1.11
C LEU A 166 -6.76 -25.78 -0.38
N GLU A 167 -6.41 -25.27 0.80
CA GLU A 167 -7.35 -24.55 1.65
C GLU A 167 -7.33 -23.06 1.36
N ASP A 168 -8.52 -22.49 1.16
CA ASP A 168 -8.76 -21.08 0.89
C ASP A 168 -8.02 -20.52 -0.31
N LEU A 169 -8.12 -21.21 -1.44
CA LEU A 169 -7.51 -20.80 -2.71
C LEU A 169 -7.88 -19.35 -3.14
N THR A 170 -8.94 -18.78 -2.57
CA THR A 170 -9.30 -17.35 -2.67
C THR A 170 -8.17 -16.39 -2.29
N TYR A 171 -7.24 -16.80 -1.42
CA TYR A 171 -6.10 -15.98 -1.00
C TYR A 171 -4.79 -16.41 -1.65
N ALA A 172 -4.83 -17.29 -2.65
CA ALA A 172 -3.63 -17.69 -3.37
C ALA A 172 -3.16 -16.58 -4.32
N ASP A 173 -1.84 -16.35 -4.33
CA ASP A 173 -1.23 -15.43 -5.30
C ASP A 173 -1.44 -15.94 -6.74
N SER A 174 -1.49 -15.02 -7.70
CA SER A 174 -1.71 -15.35 -9.12
C SER A 174 -0.84 -16.49 -9.70
N PRO A 175 0.44 -16.70 -9.32
CA PRO A 175 1.21 -17.87 -9.78
C PRO A 175 0.57 -19.22 -9.44
N TRP A 176 -0.13 -19.33 -8.31
CA TRP A 176 -0.84 -20.55 -7.94
C TRP A 176 -2.03 -20.84 -8.83
N ILE A 177 -2.73 -19.81 -9.30
CA ILE A 177 -3.81 -19.96 -10.27
C ILE A 177 -3.28 -20.60 -11.56
N ASP A 178 -2.10 -20.15 -12.02
CA ASP A 178 -1.44 -20.69 -13.22
C ASP A 178 -0.94 -22.13 -13.01
N ILE A 179 -0.28 -22.40 -11.88
CA ILE A 179 0.19 -23.75 -11.52
C ILE A 179 -0.99 -24.72 -11.50
N LEU A 180 -2.09 -24.35 -10.85
CA LEU A 180 -3.25 -25.21 -10.73
C LEU A 180 -3.91 -25.45 -12.07
N ARG A 181 -4.10 -24.43 -12.90
CA ARG A 181 -4.65 -24.63 -14.24
C ARG A 181 -3.86 -25.65 -15.04
N ARG A 182 -2.53 -25.67 -14.90
CA ARG A 182 -1.67 -26.69 -15.51
C ARG A 182 -1.87 -28.08 -14.89
N VAL A 183 -1.93 -28.18 -13.56
CA VAL A 183 -2.20 -29.44 -12.86
C VAL A 183 -3.56 -30.01 -13.29
N LEU A 184 -4.61 -29.19 -13.39
CA LEU A 184 -5.95 -29.61 -13.85
C LEU A 184 -5.93 -30.21 -15.26
N ASN A 185 -5.18 -29.60 -16.18
CA ASN A 185 -5.02 -30.13 -17.54
C ASN A 185 -4.33 -31.51 -17.56
N GLU A 186 -3.37 -31.74 -16.66
CA GLU A 186 -2.69 -33.03 -16.52
C GLU A 186 -3.57 -34.07 -15.82
N MET A 187 -4.35 -33.65 -14.82
CA MET A 187 -5.34 -34.49 -14.13
C MET A 187 -6.38 -35.05 -15.09
N HIS A 188 -6.87 -34.19 -16.00
CA HIS A 188 -7.80 -34.61 -17.04
C HIS A 188 -7.19 -35.62 -18.03
N ARG A 189 -5.85 -35.61 -18.22
CA ARG A 189 -5.16 -36.55 -19.10
C ARG A 189 -4.93 -37.89 -18.42
N ASP A 190 -4.08 -37.93 -17.40
CA ASP A 190 -3.58 -39.19 -16.84
C ASP A 190 -2.86 -39.06 -15.48
N LEU A 191 -3.04 -37.98 -14.71
CA LEU A 191 -2.40 -37.82 -13.40
C LEU A 191 -3.30 -38.40 -12.27
N PRO A 192 -3.00 -39.58 -11.68
CA PRO A 192 -3.95 -40.34 -10.83
C PRO A 192 -3.95 -39.88 -9.37
N LEU A 193 -4.46 -38.68 -9.09
CA LEU A 193 -4.64 -38.15 -7.73
C LEU A 193 -5.99 -37.45 -7.55
N LEU A 194 -6.41 -37.29 -6.28
CA LEU A 194 -7.56 -36.47 -5.92
C LEU A 194 -7.09 -35.10 -5.43
N LEU A 195 -7.51 -34.03 -6.10
CA LEU A 195 -7.24 -32.65 -5.68
C LEU A 195 -8.54 -32.03 -5.15
N ILE A 196 -8.49 -31.53 -3.92
CA ILE A 196 -9.58 -30.81 -3.28
C ILE A 196 -9.13 -29.38 -3.06
N ALA A 197 -9.92 -28.40 -3.49
CA ALA A 197 -9.65 -27.00 -3.22
C ALA A 197 -10.86 -26.34 -2.58
N THR A 198 -10.68 -25.63 -1.46
CA THR A 198 -11.75 -24.82 -0.87
C THR A 198 -11.65 -23.40 -1.41
N VAL A 199 -12.79 -22.86 -1.86
CA VAL A 199 -12.86 -21.54 -2.49
C VAL A 199 -14.05 -20.80 -1.86
N GLU A 200 -13.79 -19.61 -1.38
CA GLU A 200 -14.83 -18.73 -0.85
C GLU A 200 -15.76 -18.25 -1.97
N ALA A 201 -17.06 -18.45 -1.79
CA ALA A 201 -18.10 -17.97 -2.70
C ALA A 201 -19.42 -17.86 -1.96
N ASN A 202 -20.06 -16.69 -1.96
CA ASN A 202 -21.32 -16.48 -1.24
C ASN A 202 -22.56 -16.95 -2.01
N ALA A 203 -22.38 -17.37 -3.25
CA ALA A 203 -23.42 -17.93 -4.11
C ALA A 203 -22.79 -18.94 -5.08
N PRO A 204 -23.60 -19.81 -5.73
CA PRO A 204 -23.15 -20.60 -6.87
C PRO A 204 -22.53 -19.69 -7.93
N LEU A 205 -21.43 -20.13 -8.55
CA LEU A 205 -20.65 -19.29 -9.47
C LEU A 205 -21.47 -18.81 -10.68
N GLU A 206 -22.48 -19.58 -11.09
CA GLU A 206 -23.38 -19.23 -12.18
C GLU A 206 -24.28 -18.03 -11.84
N LYS A 207 -24.47 -17.74 -10.55
CA LYS A 207 -25.27 -16.62 -10.05
C LYS A 207 -24.43 -15.38 -9.74
N ILE A 208 -23.09 -15.50 -9.73
CA ILE A 208 -22.20 -14.37 -9.52
C ILE A 208 -21.96 -13.69 -10.88
N ALA A 209 -22.17 -12.38 -10.95
CA ALA A 209 -21.87 -11.63 -12.17
C ALA A 209 -20.40 -11.84 -12.57
N LYS A 210 -20.13 -12.09 -13.86
CA LYS A 210 -18.78 -12.43 -14.36
C LYS A 210 -17.71 -11.39 -13.97
N ASP A 211 -18.11 -10.13 -13.88
CA ASP A 211 -17.23 -9.01 -13.51
C ASP A 211 -16.90 -8.96 -12.00
N ASN A 212 -17.58 -9.79 -11.19
CA ASN A 212 -17.45 -9.86 -9.74
C ASN A 212 -16.71 -11.12 -9.26
N LEU A 213 -16.27 -11.98 -10.19
CA LEU A 213 -15.53 -13.19 -9.88
C LEU A 213 -14.06 -12.89 -9.58
N LEU A 214 -13.53 -13.49 -8.51
CA LEU A 214 -12.10 -13.50 -8.19
C LEU A 214 -11.33 -14.44 -9.13
N GLU A 215 -10.00 -14.32 -9.24
CA GLU A 215 -9.19 -15.19 -10.11
C GLU A 215 -9.38 -16.68 -9.81
N SER A 216 -9.47 -17.05 -8.52
CA SER A 216 -9.72 -18.42 -8.07
C SER A 216 -11.11 -18.92 -8.47
N GLN A 217 -12.13 -18.06 -8.40
CA GLN A 217 -13.50 -18.40 -8.80
C GLN A 217 -13.62 -18.54 -10.32
N TRP A 218 -12.92 -17.69 -11.08
CA TRP A 218 -12.75 -17.83 -12.52
C TRP A 218 -12.10 -19.16 -12.91
N LEU A 219 -11.02 -19.56 -12.20
CA LEU A 219 -10.38 -20.86 -12.40
C LEU A 219 -11.37 -22.01 -12.21
N VAL A 220 -12.21 -21.96 -11.16
CA VAL A 220 -13.25 -22.98 -10.93
C VAL A 220 -14.24 -23.01 -12.09
N GLN A 221 -14.73 -21.85 -12.53
CA GLN A 221 -15.70 -21.78 -13.62
C GLN A 221 -15.13 -22.34 -14.93
N ASP A 222 -13.88 -21.99 -15.28
CA ASP A 222 -13.17 -22.55 -16.44
C ASP A 222 -13.02 -24.07 -16.32
N ALA A 223 -12.59 -24.55 -15.15
CA ALA A 223 -12.35 -25.97 -14.91
C ALA A 223 -13.64 -26.81 -15.06
N VAL A 224 -14.77 -26.31 -14.55
CA VAL A 224 -16.08 -26.95 -14.68
C VAL A 224 -16.55 -26.92 -16.13
N ALA A 225 -16.45 -25.77 -16.81
CA ALA A 225 -16.86 -25.63 -18.21
C ALA A 225 -16.10 -26.59 -19.14
N ARG A 226 -14.81 -26.83 -18.84
CA ARG A 226 -13.94 -27.75 -19.59
C ARG A 226 -14.01 -29.20 -19.14
N GLN A 227 -14.84 -29.52 -18.13
CA GLN A 227 -14.96 -30.86 -17.54
C GLN A 227 -13.62 -31.42 -17.02
N VAL A 228 -12.73 -30.53 -16.55
CA VAL A 228 -11.44 -30.88 -15.93
C VAL A 228 -11.48 -30.79 -14.40
N GLY A 229 -12.61 -30.36 -13.84
CA GLY A 229 -12.91 -30.37 -12.42
C GLY A 229 -14.42 -30.26 -12.18
N GLN A 230 -14.81 -30.55 -10.95
CA GLN A 230 -16.20 -30.41 -10.48
C GLN A 230 -16.25 -29.36 -9.38
N ALA A 231 -17.35 -28.63 -9.30
CA ALA A 231 -17.60 -27.68 -8.23
C ALA A 231 -18.82 -28.11 -7.42
N ARG A 232 -18.71 -28.01 -6.09
CA ARG A 232 -19.79 -28.31 -5.15
C ARG A 232 -20.02 -27.09 -4.28
N PHE A 233 -21.20 -26.51 -4.39
CA PHE A 233 -21.57 -25.37 -3.58
C PHE A 233 -22.21 -25.82 -2.27
N PHE A 234 -21.59 -25.43 -1.16
CA PHE A 234 -22.06 -25.66 0.20
C PHE A 234 -23.02 -24.51 0.52
N ALA A 235 -24.28 -24.69 0.10
CA ALA A 235 -25.37 -23.78 0.40
C ALA A 235 -25.73 -23.82 1.89
N PRO A 236 -26.34 -22.77 2.46
CA PRO A 236 -26.92 -22.90 3.78
C PRO A 236 -27.88 -24.12 3.88
N LEU A 237 -27.91 -24.77 5.04
CA LEU A 237 -28.77 -25.91 5.33
C LEU A 237 -30.23 -25.50 5.24
N THR A 238 -31.02 -26.30 4.54
CA THR A 238 -32.46 -26.11 4.46
C THR A 238 -33.13 -26.50 5.77
N LEU A 239 -34.40 -26.11 5.92
CA LEU A 239 -35.21 -26.52 7.07
C LEU A 239 -35.30 -28.06 7.21
N ASP A 240 -35.42 -28.77 6.09
CA ASP A 240 -35.47 -30.23 6.08
C ASP A 240 -34.13 -30.83 6.50
N ASP A 241 -33.01 -30.25 6.04
CA ASP A 241 -31.67 -30.66 6.50
C ASP A 241 -31.57 -30.53 8.02
N ILE A 242 -32.05 -29.42 8.59
CA ILE A 242 -32.06 -29.18 10.03
C ILE A 242 -32.89 -30.22 10.78
N HIS A 243 -34.04 -30.60 10.25
CA HIS A 243 -34.85 -31.68 10.81
C HIS A 243 -34.10 -33.01 10.92
N HIS A 244 -33.23 -33.29 9.95
CA HIS A 244 -32.42 -34.51 9.90
C HIS A 244 -31.13 -34.46 10.73
N LEU A 245 -30.69 -33.27 11.18
CA LEU A 245 -29.50 -33.13 12.02
C LEU A 245 -29.65 -33.80 13.39
N PHE A 246 -30.88 -33.88 13.88
CA PHE A 246 -31.16 -34.36 15.22
C PHE A 246 -31.51 -35.85 15.18
N PRO A 247 -30.77 -36.71 15.91
CA PRO A 247 -31.07 -38.14 15.98
C PRO A 247 -32.47 -38.46 16.52
N MET A 248 -33.06 -37.51 17.27
CA MET A 248 -34.44 -37.55 17.78
C MET A 248 -35.26 -36.48 17.07
N ARG A 249 -36.58 -36.69 16.93
CA ARG A 249 -37.48 -35.76 16.25
C ARG A 249 -37.39 -34.36 16.87
N ILE A 250 -36.99 -33.37 16.10
CA ILE A 250 -37.05 -31.95 16.50
C ILE A 250 -38.41 -31.36 16.14
N ASP A 251 -38.95 -30.51 17.01
CA ASP A 251 -40.18 -29.78 16.76
C ASP A 251 -40.08 -28.89 15.51
N GLY A 252 -41.18 -28.83 14.75
CA GLY A 252 -41.30 -28.08 13.50
C GLY A 252 -41.04 -26.58 13.66
N SER A 253 -41.48 -26.00 14.78
CA SER A 253 -41.19 -24.61 15.07
C SER A 253 -39.69 -24.46 15.34
N LEU A 254 -39.12 -25.25 16.26
CA LEU A 254 -37.72 -25.15 16.66
C LEU A 254 -36.72 -25.27 15.49
N ALA A 255 -36.97 -26.16 14.52
CA ALA A 255 -36.15 -26.27 13.32
C ALA A 255 -36.26 -25.03 12.41
N ARG A 256 -37.48 -24.48 12.23
CA ARG A 256 -37.72 -23.25 11.44
C ARG A 256 -37.00 -22.07 12.04
N ARG A 257 -36.99 -22.01 13.37
CA ARG A 257 -36.31 -20.98 14.16
C ARG A 257 -34.80 -20.99 13.93
N LEU A 258 -34.17 -22.17 14.06
CA LEU A 258 -32.75 -22.35 13.74
C LEU A 258 -32.44 -21.89 12.32
N HIS A 259 -33.26 -22.30 11.34
CA HIS A 259 -33.09 -21.91 9.94
C HIS A 259 -33.17 -20.38 9.74
N GLU A 260 -34.21 -19.72 10.22
CA GLU A 260 -34.45 -18.29 10.00
C GLU A 260 -33.34 -17.40 10.58
N TRP A 261 -32.84 -17.70 11.78
CA TRP A 261 -31.86 -16.86 12.47
C TRP A 261 -30.43 -17.05 11.98
N THR A 262 -30.12 -18.27 11.59
CA THR A 262 -28.78 -18.62 11.11
C THR A 262 -28.69 -18.52 9.61
N ASP A 263 -29.79 -18.23 8.93
CA ASP A 263 -29.96 -18.41 7.48
C ASP A 263 -29.57 -19.80 6.98
N GLY A 264 -29.61 -20.82 7.84
CA GLY A 264 -29.12 -22.15 7.52
C GLY A 264 -27.60 -22.33 7.61
N ILE A 265 -26.82 -21.33 8.04
CA ILE A 265 -25.35 -21.45 8.11
C ILE A 265 -24.95 -22.49 9.17
N PRO A 266 -24.27 -23.59 8.80
CA PRO A 266 -23.93 -24.68 9.71
C PRO A 266 -23.19 -24.25 10.98
N GLU A 267 -22.17 -23.39 10.87
CA GLU A 267 -21.40 -22.91 12.03
C GLU A 267 -22.28 -22.12 13.00
N LEU A 268 -23.21 -21.32 12.49
CA LEU A 268 -24.14 -20.54 13.30
C LEU A 268 -25.21 -21.41 13.96
N ILE A 269 -25.71 -22.42 13.26
CA ILE A 269 -26.61 -23.43 13.83
C ILE A 269 -25.93 -24.12 15.01
N GLN A 270 -24.65 -24.49 14.86
CA GLN A 270 -23.89 -25.10 15.95
C GLN A 270 -23.81 -24.18 17.17
N VAL A 271 -23.44 -22.92 16.96
CA VAL A 271 -23.28 -21.93 18.04
C VAL A 271 -24.60 -21.69 18.75
N LEU A 272 -25.66 -21.35 17.99
CA LEU A 272 -26.99 -21.08 18.53
C LEU A 272 -27.58 -22.29 19.26
N TRP A 273 -27.38 -23.49 18.71
CA TRP A 273 -27.82 -24.71 19.39
C TRP A 273 -27.07 -24.97 20.70
N ASN A 274 -25.75 -24.83 20.70
CA ASN A 274 -24.93 -25.01 21.90
C ASN A 274 -25.34 -24.01 22.99
N GLU A 275 -25.64 -22.78 22.61
CA GLU A 275 -26.16 -21.75 23.50
C GLU A 275 -27.53 -22.13 24.06
N TRP A 276 -28.51 -22.50 23.22
CA TRP A 276 -29.83 -22.94 23.69
C TRP A 276 -29.75 -24.15 24.63
N VAL A 277 -28.82 -25.07 24.40
CA VAL A 277 -28.56 -26.20 25.31
C VAL A 277 -27.97 -25.71 26.63
N ARG A 278 -27.00 -24.78 26.58
CA ARG A 278 -26.34 -24.18 27.77
C ARG A 278 -27.34 -23.41 28.64
N GLU A 279 -28.16 -22.56 28.02
CA GLU A 279 -29.19 -21.74 28.67
C GLU A 279 -30.46 -22.54 29.01
N ARG A 280 -30.47 -23.85 28.72
CA ARG A 280 -31.59 -24.78 29.00
C ARG A 280 -32.92 -24.33 28.40
N VAL A 281 -32.86 -23.72 27.23
CA VAL A 281 -33.97 -23.23 26.40
C VAL A 281 -34.72 -24.43 25.81
N VAL A 282 -34.00 -25.47 25.38
CA VAL A 282 -34.61 -26.67 24.77
C VAL A 282 -34.71 -27.84 25.77
N GLU A 283 -35.73 -28.68 25.61
CA GLU A 283 -35.91 -29.91 26.38
C GLU A 283 -36.57 -31.03 25.57
N TYR A 284 -36.53 -32.25 26.11
CA TYR A 284 -37.31 -33.35 25.56
C TYR A 284 -38.75 -33.27 26.07
N SER A 285 -39.71 -33.26 25.14
CA SER A 285 -41.11 -33.54 25.45
C SER A 285 -41.29 -34.95 26.04
N PRO A 286 -42.41 -35.22 26.72
CA PRO A 286 -42.75 -36.58 27.18
C PRO A 286 -42.80 -37.62 26.05
N THR A 287 -43.02 -37.19 24.80
CA THR A 287 -43.04 -38.04 23.60
C THR A 287 -41.65 -38.21 22.95
N GLY A 288 -40.59 -37.70 23.57
CA GLY A 288 -39.20 -37.81 23.07
C GLY A 288 -38.84 -36.86 21.93
N THR A 289 -39.72 -35.92 21.58
CA THR A 289 -39.45 -34.84 20.60
C THR A 289 -38.71 -33.69 21.28
N LEU A 290 -37.62 -33.19 20.68
CA LEU A 290 -36.91 -31.99 21.10
C LEU A 290 -37.79 -30.76 20.84
N GLN A 291 -38.14 -30.05 21.90
CA GLN A 291 -39.02 -28.89 21.86
C GLN A 291 -38.47 -27.74 22.70
N ALA A 292 -39.02 -26.55 22.49
CA ALA A 292 -38.87 -25.44 23.43
C ALA A 292 -39.51 -25.77 24.78
N ARG A 293 -38.96 -25.26 25.88
CA ARG A 293 -39.60 -25.37 27.19
C ARG A 293 -40.92 -24.55 27.22
N ALA A 294 -41.91 -25.00 27.99
CA ALA A 294 -43.26 -24.42 27.96
C ALA A 294 -43.40 -23.03 28.61
N ASP A 295 -42.47 -22.64 29.47
CA ASP A 295 -42.41 -21.35 30.19
C ASP A 295 -41.91 -20.20 29.33
N THR A 296 -41.56 -20.50 28.10
CA THR A 296 -40.82 -19.61 27.27
C THR A 296 -41.53 -19.61 25.92
N LYS A 297 -42.43 -18.62 25.78
CA LYS A 297 -43.46 -18.56 24.72
C LYS A 297 -43.10 -17.62 23.57
N GLU A 298 -42.15 -16.73 23.80
CA GLU A 298 -41.62 -15.81 22.82
C GLU A 298 -40.29 -16.37 22.31
N TRP A 299 -40.26 -17.04 21.14
CA TRP A 299 -39.03 -17.74 20.69
C TRP A 299 -38.49 -17.40 19.30
N VAL A 300 -39.20 -16.70 18.40
CA VAL A 300 -38.83 -16.42 16.98
C VAL A 300 -39.96 -15.69 16.29
N TRP A 301 -39.53 -14.65 15.57
CA TRP A 301 -40.28 -13.44 15.22
C TRP A 301 -40.87 -12.77 16.45
N GLY A 302 -40.41 -11.56 16.69
CA GLY A 302 -40.22 -11.13 18.05
C GLY A 302 -38.84 -11.58 18.56
N PRO A 303 -38.76 -12.35 19.62
CA PRO A 303 -37.73 -12.37 20.66
C PRO A 303 -36.30 -12.74 20.26
N ALA A 304 -35.85 -12.88 19.02
CA ALA A 304 -34.43 -12.56 18.73
C ALA A 304 -34.29 -11.07 18.56
N LYS A 305 -35.19 -10.55 17.72
CA LYS A 305 -35.34 -9.16 17.44
C LYS A 305 -35.84 -8.51 18.72
N ASP A 306 -36.93 -8.98 19.35
CA ASP A 306 -37.33 -8.39 20.63
C ASP A 306 -36.32 -8.68 21.74
N ILE A 307 -35.51 -9.75 21.75
CA ILE A 307 -34.41 -9.86 22.74
C ILE A 307 -33.24 -8.96 22.38
N ALA A 308 -32.89 -8.76 21.12
CA ALA A 308 -31.83 -7.84 20.73
C ALA A 308 -32.29 -6.40 20.95
N GLU A 309 -33.55 -6.07 20.62
CA GLU A 309 -34.20 -4.80 20.89
C GLU A 309 -34.40 -4.60 22.38
N GLN A 310 -34.91 -5.59 23.12
CA GLN A 310 -35.07 -5.51 24.58
C GLN A 310 -33.73 -5.56 25.30
N GLN A 311 -32.70 -6.27 24.81
CA GLN A 311 -31.36 -6.22 25.38
C GLN A 311 -30.78 -4.84 25.13
N VAL A 312 -30.87 -4.31 23.91
CA VAL A 312 -30.47 -2.93 23.64
C VAL A 312 -31.26 -1.97 24.53
N GLU A 313 -32.59 -2.03 24.58
CA GLU A 313 -33.45 -1.20 25.46
C GLU A 313 -33.23 -1.42 26.97
N GLN A 314 -32.77 -2.60 27.41
CA GLN A 314 -32.41 -2.87 28.82
C GLN A 314 -31.01 -2.39 29.15
N LEU A 315 -30.10 -2.42 28.18
CA LEU A 315 -28.74 -1.91 28.30
C LEU A 315 -28.76 -0.37 28.29
N LEU A 316 -29.63 0.24 27.50
CA LEU A 316 -29.83 1.69 27.44
C LEU A 316 -30.78 2.14 28.56
N ASP A 317 -30.29 2.89 29.54
CA ASP A 317 -31.11 3.57 30.54
C ASP A 317 -31.56 4.98 30.06
N GLU A 318 -32.26 5.75 30.91
CA GLU A 318 -32.64 7.15 30.60
C GLU A 318 -31.41 8.07 30.40
N ASP A 319 -30.23 7.65 30.86
CA ASP A 319 -28.98 8.41 30.78
C ASP A 319 -28.10 8.01 29.56
N SER A 320 -28.59 7.12 28.69
CA SER A 320 -27.86 6.68 27.50
C SER A 320 -27.52 7.85 26.56
N PRO A 321 -26.27 7.93 26.04
CA PRO A 321 -25.85 9.02 25.17
C PRO A 321 -26.45 8.94 23.75
N PHE A 322 -27.04 7.81 23.35
CA PHE A 322 -27.60 7.60 22.01
C PHE A 322 -29.04 7.10 22.05
N GLU A 323 -29.88 7.66 21.18
CA GLU A 323 -31.25 7.17 21.00
C GLU A 323 -31.27 5.75 20.41
N THR A 324 -32.27 4.96 20.80
CA THR A 324 -32.39 3.55 20.41
C THR A 324 -32.36 3.34 18.89
N GLU A 325 -33.01 4.21 18.10
CA GLU A 325 -32.97 4.14 16.62
C GLU A 325 -31.56 4.32 16.03
N LEU A 326 -30.74 5.19 16.65
CA LEU A 326 -29.36 5.41 16.24
C LEU A 326 -28.49 4.20 16.63
N VAL A 327 -28.72 3.60 17.80
CA VAL A 327 -28.01 2.38 18.24
C VAL A 327 -28.26 1.22 17.28
N PHE A 328 -29.49 1.04 16.78
CA PHE A 328 -29.76 0.04 15.74
C PHE A 328 -29.00 0.32 14.44
N SER A 329 -28.91 1.58 14.04
CA SER A 329 -28.17 1.98 12.84
C SER A 329 -26.67 1.72 13.00
N ILE A 330 -26.12 2.00 14.18
CA ILE A 330 -24.73 1.71 14.58
C ILE A 330 -24.45 0.20 14.48
N LEU A 331 -25.28 -0.63 15.11
CA LEU A 331 -25.11 -2.09 15.11
C LEU A 331 -25.26 -2.67 13.69
N GLN A 332 -26.15 -2.12 12.87
CA GLN A 332 -26.25 -2.49 11.45
C GLN A 332 -25.00 -2.14 10.66
N LEU A 333 -24.44 -0.95 10.84
CA LEU A 333 -23.20 -0.53 10.17
C LEU A 333 -22.03 -1.43 10.57
N GLY A 334 -21.92 -1.77 11.87
CA GLY A 334 -20.95 -2.75 12.35
C GLY A 334 -21.12 -4.11 11.66
N ALA A 335 -22.36 -4.60 11.57
CA ALA A 335 -22.65 -5.87 10.91
C ALA A 335 -22.38 -5.87 9.39
N LEU A 336 -22.56 -4.73 8.71
CA LEU A 336 -22.19 -4.57 7.30
C LEU A 336 -20.67 -4.57 7.08
N GLU A 337 -19.89 -4.15 8.07
CA GLU A 337 -18.44 -4.15 7.99
C GLU A 337 -17.86 -5.57 8.12
N GLY A 338 -18.28 -6.35 9.13
CA GLY A 338 -18.00 -7.77 9.29
C GLY A 338 -17.65 -8.23 10.71
N SER A 339 -17.19 -9.49 10.81
CA SER A 339 -17.02 -10.24 12.07
C SER A 339 -16.03 -9.62 13.09
N PRO A 340 -15.06 -8.80 12.65
CA PRO A 340 -14.70 -7.61 13.42
C PRO A 340 -14.96 -6.32 12.63
N PHE A 341 -15.57 -5.35 13.31
CA PHE A 341 -15.87 -4.03 12.76
C PHE A 341 -15.20 -2.93 13.56
N THR A 342 -14.97 -1.80 12.90
CA THR A 342 -14.22 -0.67 13.43
C THR A 342 -15.19 0.35 14.04
N ALA A 343 -15.04 0.67 15.33
CA ALA A 343 -15.89 1.65 15.99
C ALA A 343 -15.77 3.04 15.35
N GLU A 344 -14.56 3.46 14.97
CA GLU A 344 -14.31 4.76 14.34
C GLU A 344 -14.98 4.89 12.97
N ALA A 345 -15.03 3.81 12.19
CA ALA A 345 -15.66 3.80 10.87
C ALA A 345 -17.19 3.83 11.01
N VAL A 346 -17.71 3.13 12.01
CA VAL A 346 -19.15 3.17 12.35
C VAL A 346 -19.53 4.55 12.89
N ALA A 347 -18.73 5.15 13.78
CA ALA A 347 -18.93 6.50 14.30
C ALA A 347 -18.97 7.53 13.16
N GLU A 348 -17.99 7.47 12.25
CA GLU A 348 -17.97 8.37 11.11
C GLU A 348 -19.16 8.15 10.16
N ALA A 349 -19.55 6.90 9.91
CA ALA A 349 -20.72 6.59 9.09
C ALA A 349 -22.03 7.11 9.71
N CYS A 350 -22.12 7.13 11.04
CA CYS A 350 -23.21 7.72 11.81
C CYS A 350 -23.09 9.23 12.01
N GLN A 351 -22.01 9.87 11.55
CA GLN A 351 -21.70 11.29 11.79
C GLN A 351 -21.52 11.66 13.28
N GLY A 352 -21.00 10.72 14.08
CA GLY A 352 -20.70 10.90 15.51
C GLY A 352 -19.19 10.97 15.80
N ASP A 353 -18.85 11.23 17.07
CA ASP A 353 -17.47 11.14 17.59
C ASP A 353 -17.10 9.68 17.89
N ALA A 354 -15.85 9.32 17.63
CA ALA A 354 -15.40 7.95 17.81
C ALA A 354 -15.16 7.58 19.27
N ASN A 355 -14.63 8.49 20.10
CA ASN A 355 -14.41 8.21 21.51
C ASN A 355 -15.74 8.07 22.23
N ASP A 356 -16.70 8.96 21.93
CA ASP A 356 -18.06 8.86 22.49
C ASP A 356 -18.71 7.51 22.14
N LEU A 357 -18.49 7.00 20.92
CA LEU A 357 -19.02 5.70 20.51
C LEU A 357 -18.27 4.51 21.15
N ILE A 358 -16.95 4.63 21.32
CA ILE A 358 -16.10 3.62 22.00
C ILE A 358 -16.50 3.51 23.47
N ASP A 359 -16.56 4.64 24.18
CA ASP A 359 -16.99 4.70 25.58
C ASP A 359 -18.40 4.10 25.72
N PHE A 360 -19.30 4.44 24.79
CA PHE A 360 -20.63 3.83 24.73
C PHE A 360 -20.59 2.32 24.51
N PHE A 361 -19.76 1.82 23.60
CA PHE A 361 -19.63 0.37 23.39
C PHE A 361 -19.10 -0.32 24.64
N ASP A 362 -18.04 0.19 25.25
CA ASP A 362 -17.37 -0.42 26.39
C ASP A 362 -18.26 -0.40 27.64
N ASP A 363 -18.97 0.70 27.89
CA ASP A 363 -19.81 0.85 29.08
C ASP A 363 -21.19 0.18 28.93
N TYR A 364 -21.80 0.22 27.73
CA TYR A 364 -23.19 -0.22 27.53
C TYR A 364 -23.34 -1.52 26.74
N LEU A 365 -22.49 -1.78 25.73
CA LEU A 365 -22.73 -2.89 24.79
C LEU A 365 -21.75 -4.07 24.94
N VAL A 366 -20.59 -3.87 25.56
CA VAL A 366 -19.60 -4.92 25.85
C VAL A 366 -19.93 -5.66 27.14
N GLU A 367 -19.70 -6.98 27.17
CA GLU A 367 -19.86 -7.75 28.40
C GLU A 367 -18.77 -7.41 29.44
N SER A 368 -19.18 -7.13 30.67
CA SER A 368 -18.28 -6.92 31.81
C SER A 368 -18.87 -7.47 33.12
N GLU A 369 -18.10 -7.44 34.22
CA GLU A 369 -18.62 -7.82 35.54
C GLU A 369 -19.82 -6.96 35.98
N THR A 370 -19.85 -5.71 35.52
CA THR A 370 -20.93 -4.74 35.76
C THR A 370 -22.05 -4.83 34.72
N ASN A 371 -21.78 -5.38 33.53
CA ASN A 371 -22.73 -5.59 32.44
C ASN A 371 -22.66 -7.02 31.85
N PRO A 372 -23.22 -8.04 32.53
CA PRO A 372 -23.09 -9.44 32.10
C PRO A 372 -23.91 -9.78 30.83
N ARG A 373 -24.71 -8.83 30.31
CA ARG A 373 -25.61 -9.04 29.17
C ARG A 373 -25.17 -8.31 27.89
N GLY A 374 -23.95 -7.78 27.86
CA GLY A 374 -23.39 -7.15 26.67
C GLY A 374 -23.47 -8.03 25.42
N ILE A 375 -23.80 -7.40 24.29
CA ILE A 375 -24.00 -8.03 22.98
C ILE A 375 -22.75 -7.99 22.09
N LEU A 376 -21.74 -7.20 22.48
CA LEU A 376 -20.42 -7.11 21.85
C LEU A 376 -19.34 -7.72 22.73
N ASN A 377 -18.25 -8.14 22.10
CA ASN A 377 -16.97 -8.42 22.73
C ASN A 377 -15.93 -7.44 22.19
N GLU A 378 -15.03 -6.99 23.08
CA GLU A 378 -13.81 -6.29 22.67
C GLU A 378 -12.96 -7.27 21.83
N ALA A 379 -12.77 -6.93 20.55
CA ALA A 379 -11.94 -7.72 19.64
C ALA A 379 -10.48 -7.21 19.63
N GLY A 380 -10.17 -6.28 20.53
CA GLY A 380 -8.89 -5.61 20.66
C GLY A 380 -8.77 -4.43 19.71
N TRP A 381 -7.54 -4.11 19.34
CA TRP A 381 -7.21 -2.95 18.54
C TRP A 381 -6.51 -3.40 17.27
N THR A 382 -6.85 -2.77 16.15
CA THR A 382 -6.05 -2.91 14.93
C THR A 382 -5.40 -1.59 14.60
N THR A 383 -4.11 -1.60 14.36
CA THR A 383 -3.41 -0.41 13.89
C THR A 383 -3.56 -0.34 12.38
N VAL A 384 -4.15 0.74 11.89
CA VAL A 384 -4.18 1.04 10.45
C VAL A 384 -3.34 2.28 10.19
N LEU A 385 -2.46 2.17 9.19
CA LEU A 385 -1.58 3.23 8.77
C LEU A 385 -2.36 4.20 7.86
N LEU A 386 -2.72 5.35 8.42
CA LEU A 386 -3.36 6.47 7.73
C LEU A 386 -2.31 7.53 7.41
N GLY A 387 -1.63 7.37 6.26
CA GLY A 387 -0.49 8.24 5.95
C GLY A 387 0.68 7.96 6.90
N GLU A 388 1.16 8.97 7.65
CA GLU A 388 2.24 8.81 8.64
C GLU A 388 1.74 8.59 10.09
N THR A 389 0.43 8.58 10.31
CA THR A 389 -0.18 8.30 11.62
C THR A 389 -0.60 6.84 11.73
N GLU A 390 -0.14 6.17 12.79
CA GLU A 390 -0.77 4.95 13.29
C GLU A 390 -2.10 5.35 13.93
N LYS A 391 -3.20 5.02 13.27
CA LYS A 391 -4.52 5.12 13.88
C LYS A 391 -4.83 3.75 14.45
N GLU A 392 -4.78 3.62 15.77
CA GLU A 392 -5.39 2.49 16.45
C GLU A 392 -6.90 2.59 16.26
N LEU A 393 -7.46 1.53 15.71
CA LEU A 393 -8.87 1.38 15.45
C LEU A 393 -9.39 0.35 16.45
N ALA A 394 -10.33 0.78 17.29
CA ALA A 394 -11.02 -0.09 18.22
C ALA A 394 -11.86 -1.09 17.42
N LEU A 395 -11.59 -2.38 17.63
CA LEU A 395 -12.32 -3.46 17.00
C LEU A 395 -13.33 -4.05 17.97
N TYR A 396 -14.54 -4.18 17.47
CA TYR A 396 -15.61 -4.86 18.17
C TYR A 396 -16.10 -6.03 17.33
N SER A 397 -16.56 -7.06 18.02
CA SER A 397 -17.18 -8.21 17.39
C SER A 397 -18.51 -8.48 18.07
N PHE A 398 -19.47 -8.99 17.31
CA PHE A 398 -20.69 -9.49 17.92
C PHE A 398 -20.34 -10.69 18.78
N ARG A 399 -20.66 -10.60 20.07
CA ARG A 399 -20.43 -11.69 21.02
C ARG A 399 -21.12 -12.97 20.58
N PHE A 400 -22.27 -12.80 19.94
CA PHE A 400 -23.03 -13.89 19.35
C PHE A 400 -23.17 -13.68 17.85
N PRO A 401 -22.72 -14.65 17.03
CA PRO A 401 -22.84 -14.59 15.58
C PRO A 401 -24.26 -14.36 15.04
N PHE A 402 -25.30 -14.70 15.81
CA PHE A 402 -26.69 -14.42 15.42
C PHE A 402 -27.05 -12.92 15.49
N HIS A 403 -26.43 -12.14 16.39
CA HIS A 403 -26.66 -10.69 16.46
C HIS A 403 -26.21 -9.99 15.17
N GLU A 404 -25.03 -10.33 14.66
CA GLU A 404 -24.55 -9.85 13.36
C GLU A 404 -25.57 -10.13 12.24
N HIS A 405 -26.13 -11.34 12.22
CA HIS A 405 -27.11 -11.75 11.22
C HIS A 405 -28.45 -11.03 11.35
N VAL A 406 -28.91 -10.78 12.58
CA VAL A 406 -30.12 -9.98 12.87
C VAL A 406 -29.96 -8.58 12.27
N PHE A 407 -28.85 -7.90 12.53
CA PHE A 407 -28.66 -6.52 12.08
C PHE A 407 -28.39 -6.38 10.57
N VAL A 408 -27.82 -7.38 9.89
CA VAL A 408 -27.67 -7.36 8.42
C VAL A 408 -29.02 -7.53 7.69
N LYS A 409 -29.93 -8.34 8.22
CA LYS A 409 -31.16 -8.76 7.52
C LYS A 409 -32.41 -7.93 7.82
N TYR A 410 -32.46 -7.29 8.97
CA TYR A 410 -33.63 -6.54 9.45
C TYR A 410 -33.99 -5.23 8.68
N PRO A 411 -33.03 -4.44 8.15
CA PRO A 411 -33.33 -3.18 7.48
C PRO A 411 -33.91 -3.37 6.08
N SER A 412 -34.68 -2.39 5.59
CA SER A 412 -35.15 -2.39 4.20
C SER A 412 -33.98 -2.33 3.20
N ASP A 413 -34.17 -2.86 1.98
CA ASP A 413 -33.16 -2.79 0.90
C ASP A 413 -32.66 -1.36 0.62
N ALA A 414 -33.48 -0.34 0.87
CA ALA A 414 -33.10 1.07 0.71
C ALA A 414 -32.22 1.56 1.88
N GLN A 415 -32.58 1.20 3.11
CA GLN A 415 -31.83 1.52 4.32
C GLN A 415 -30.48 0.80 4.34
N THR A 416 -30.45 -0.48 3.99
CA THR A 416 -29.21 -1.26 3.83
C THR A 416 -28.28 -0.67 2.78
N ARG A 417 -28.83 -0.20 1.65
CA ARG A 417 -28.06 0.53 0.62
C ARG A 417 -27.48 1.85 1.14
N GLY A 418 -28.30 2.65 1.84
CA GLY A 418 -27.88 3.91 2.44
C GLY A 418 -26.75 3.73 3.45
N ASN A 419 -26.90 2.75 4.34
CA ASN A 419 -25.91 2.44 5.37
C ASN A 419 -24.63 1.86 4.76
N ALA A 420 -24.72 0.98 3.75
CA ALA A 420 -23.56 0.50 3.03
C ALA A 420 -22.79 1.64 2.33
N PHE A 421 -23.51 2.64 1.78
CA PHE A 421 -22.90 3.82 1.18
C PHE A 421 -22.20 4.71 2.22
N ALA A 422 -22.82 4.95 3.38
CA ALA A 422 -22.22 5.72 4.46
C ALA A 422 -20.95 5.05 4.98
N LEU A 423 -21.03 3.74 5.25
CA LEU A 423 -19.92 2.93 5.74
C LEU A 423 -18.76 2.89 4.75
N VAL A 424 -19.02 2.66 3.45
CA VAL A 424 -17.93 2.54 2.48
C VAL A 424 -17.17 3.86 2.30
N ARG A 425 -17.86 5.00 2.41
CA ARG A 425 -17.21 6.31 2.41
C ARG A 425 -16.37 6.55 3.67
N ALA A 426 -16.87 6.17 4.84
CA ALA A 426 -16.13 6.26 6.09
C ALA A 426 -14.85 5.41 6.02
N LEU A 427 -14.97 4.16 5.58
CA LEU A 427 -13.85 3.23 5.43
C LEU A 427 -12.84 3.69 4.37
N GLU A 428 -13.29 4.24 3.24
CA GLU A 428 -12.35 4.84 2.27
C GLU A 428 -11.50 5.94 2.84
N LYS A 429 -12.13 6.83 3.60
CA LYS A 429 -11.44 7.94 4.22
C LYS A 429 -10.52 7.43 5.33
N ALA A 430 -10.99 6.47 6.12
CA ALA A 430 -10.23 5.80 7.18
C ALA A 430 -9.12 4.86 6.66
N TYR A 431 -9.15 4.47 5.39
CA TYR A 431 -8.13 3.62 4.79
C TYR A 431 -7.31 4.35 3.73
N TYR A 432 -7.54 5.63 3.48
CA TYR A 432 -6.77 6.41 2.50
C TYR A 432 -5.39 6.79 3.06
N PRO A 433 -4.27 6.61 2.32
CA PRO A 433 -4.16 6.20 0.90
C PRO A 433 -4.07 4.68 0.68
N GLN A 434 -4.09 3.88 1.73
CA GLN A 434 -3.93 2.43 1.72
C GLN A 434 -5.17 1.63 1.27
N THR A 435 -6.16 2.27 0.66
CA THR A 435 -7.43 1.63 0.25
C THR A 435 -7.25 0.42 -0.69
N HIS A 436 -6.09 0.28 -1.33
CA HIS A 436 -5.72 -0.86 -2.16
C HIS A 436 -5.55 -2.17 -1.37
N LEU A 437 -5.12 -2.10 -0.10
CA LEU A 437 -5.02 -3.27 0.77
C LEU A 437 -6.42 -3.83 1.03
N HIS A 438 -7.33 -2.96 1.48
CA HIS A 438 -8.71 -3.33 1.79
C HIS A 438 -9.65 -3.37 0.57
N ALA A 439 -9.10 -3.49 -0.64
CA ALA A 439 -9.84 -3.36 -1.88
C ALA A 439 -10.99 -4.39 -2.02
N ARG A 440 -10.85 -5.57 -1.41
CA ARG A 440 -11.90 -6.60 -1.43
C ARG A 440 -13.12 -6.20 -0.60
N LYS A 441 -12.88 -5.67 0.61
CA LYS A 441 -13.91 -5.18 1.51
C LYS A 441 -14.65 -3.99 0.86
N LEU A 442 -13.89 -3.03 0.32
CA LEU A 442 -14.44 -1.84 -0.35
C LEU A 442 -15.24 -2.21 -1.61
N ALA A 443 -14.76 -3.15 -2.43
CA ALA A 443 -15.48 -3.62 -3.61
C ALA A 443 -16.85 -4.23 -3.27
N ARG A 444 -16.94 -5.03 -2.20
CA ARG A 444 -18.20 -5.62 -1.71
C ARG A 444 -19.20 -4.54 -1.31
N LEU A 445 -18.75 -3.59 -0.49
CA LEU A 445 -19.61 -2.54 0.07
C LEU A 445 -20.14 -1.60 -1.02
N TRP A 446 -19.34 -1.27 -2.04
CA TRP A 446 -19.84 -0.50 -3.18
C TRP A 446 -20.88 -1.22 -4.03
N THR A 447 -20.73 -2.53 -4.20
CA THR A 447 -21.78 -3.34 -4.84
C THR A 447 -23.06 -3.31 -4.01
N LEU A 448 -22.97 -3.45 -2.68
CA LEU A 448 -24.13 -3.35 -1.77
C LEU A 448 -24.76 -1.96 -1.79
N ALA A 449 -23.97 -0.90 -1.90
CA ALA A 449 -24.43 0.48 -2.04
C ALA A 449 -25.04 0.79 -3.43
N GLY A 450 -24.97 -0.15 -4.38
CA GLY A 450 -25.49 0.02 -5.75
C GLY A 450 -24.58 0.82 -6.70
N ASN A 451 -23.30 1.01 -6.37
CA ASN A 451 -22.32 1.73 -7.22
C ASN A 451 -21.32 0.75 -7.87
N GLU A 452 -21.78 0.07 -8.91
CA GLU A 452 -20.97 -0.95 -9.62
C GLU A 452 -19.77 -0.39 -10.39
N HIS A 453 -19.75 0.92 -10.68
CA HIS A 453 -18.58 1.53 -11.30
C HIS A 453 -17.39 1.56 -10.33
N ARG A 454 -17.63 2.10 -9.13
CA ARG A 454 -16.63 2.22 -8.06
C ARG A 454 -16.19 0.85 -7.55
N ALA A 455 -17.12 -0.10 -7.42
CA ALA A 455 -16.80 -1.48 -7.06
C ALA A 455 -15.80 -2.15 -8.02
N ARG A 456 -15.91 -1.86 -9.33
CA ARG A 456 -15.00 -2.42 -10.35
C ARG A 456 -13.58 -1.87 -10.25
N GLU A 457 -13.39 -0.63 -9.79
CA GLU A 457 -12.05 -0.05 -9.60
C GLU A 457 -11.26 -0.81 -8.54
N TYR A 458 -11.90 -1.16 -7.43
CA TYR A 458 -11.27 -1.92 -6.34
C TYR A 458 -11.08 -3.39 -6.67
N LYS A 459 -12.01 -4.02 -7.39
CA LYS A 459 -11.82 -5.38 -7.93
C LYS A 459 -10.57 -5.47 -8.82
N ARG A 460 -10.22 -4.39 -9.53
CA ARG A 460 -8.99 -4.32 -10.35
C ARG A 460 -7.70 -4.20 -9.52
N MET A 461 -7.75 -3.63 -8.32
CA MET A 461 -6.59 -3.48 -7.43
C MET A 461 -6.15 -4.82 -6.82
N LEU A 462 -7.09 -5.72 -6.53
CA LEU A 462 -6.84 -7.04 -5.93
C LEU A 462 -6.09 -8.04 -6.83
N ALA A 463 -5.86 -7.69 -8.09
CA ALA A 463 -5.36 -8.60 -9.11
C ALA A 463 -3.85 -8.50 -9.38
N ILE A 464 -3.06 -7.80 -8.53
CA ILE A 464 -1.72 -7.36 -8.95
C ILE A 464 -0.64 -7.72 -7.93
N SER A 465 0.26 -8.64 -8.32
CA SER A 465 1.60 -8.74 -7.74
C SER A 465 2.48 -7.66 -8.37
N ASN A 466 3.06 -6.77 -7.55
CA ASN A 466 3.97 -5.71 -8.01
C ASN A 466 5.44 -6.16 -8.14
N ASN A 467 5.74 -7.44 -7.90
CA ASN A 467 7.10 -7.94 -7.99
C ASN A 467 7.50 -8.17 -9.46
N ILE A 468 8.53 -7.46 -9.94
CA ILE A 468 9.03 -7.54 -11.32
C ILE A 468 9.36 -8.97 -11.75
N GLU A 469 9.96 -9.79 -10.89
CA GLU A 469 10.34 -11.15 -11.25
C GLU A 469 9.12 -12.06 -11.42
N ILE A 470 8.13 -11.91 -10.54
CA ILE A 470 6.85 -12.63 -10.63
C ILE A 470 6.11 -12.20 -11.91
N LEU A 471 6.05 -10.89 -12.18
CA LEU A 471 5.44 -10.33 -13.38
C LEU A 471 6.14 -10.80 -14.66
N ARG A 472 7.48 -10.86 -14.68
CA ARG A 472 8.26 -11.40 -15.81
C ARG A 472 7.92 -12.87 -16.07
N TRP A 473 7.86 -13.68 -15.02
CA TRP A 473 7.49 -15.08 -15.14
C TRP A 473 6.04 -15.23 -15.64
N GLN A 474 5.08 -14.52 -15.03
CA GLN A 474 3.67 -14.54 -15.44
C GLN A 474 3.49 -14.15 -16.90
N VAL A 475 4.09 -13.03 -17.34
CA VAL A 475 4.02 -12.61 -18.75
C VAL A 475 4.62 -13.68 -19.66
N SER A 476 5.75 -14.29 -19.29
CA SER A 476 6.36 -15.36 -20.09
C SER A 476 5.42 -16.57 -20.24
N VAL A 477 4.83 -17.02 -19.13
CA VAL A 477 3.93 -18.18 -19.08
C VAL A 477 2.65 -17.90 -19.87
N LEU A 478 1.95 -16.82 -19.53
CA LEU A 478 0.69 -16.47 -20.18
C LEU A 478 0.89 -16.15 -21.66
N HIS A 479 2.03 -15.57 -22.05
CA HIS A 479 2.34 -15.37 -23.46
C HIS A 479 2.45 -16.68 -24.24
N GLN A 480 3.00 -17.73 -23.63
CA GLN A 480 3.16 -19.03 -24.25
C GLN A 480 1.85 -19.84 -24.28
N PHE A 481 1.02 -19.71 -23.25
CA PHE A 481 -0.09 -20.64 -23.00
C PHE A 481 -1.48 -20.03 -23.04
N ALA A 482 -1.64 -18.71 -23.19
CA ALA A 482 -2.96 -18.07 -23.23
C ALA A 482 -3.79 -18.53 -24.44
N GLN A 483 -4.94 -19.18 -24.16
CA GLN A 483 -5.83 -19.71 -25.20
C GLN A 483 -7.19 -19.01 -25.28
N ASP A 484 -7.71 -18.49 -24.17
CA ASP A 484 -9.03 -17.88 -24.08
C ASP A 484 -8.98 -16.38 -23.73
N LYS A 485 -10.15 -15.71 -23.73
CA LYS A 485 -10.25 -14.27 -23.41
C LYS A 485 -9.82 -13.95 -21.97
N PHE A 486 -9.96 -14.89 -21.04
CA PHE A 486 -9.56 -14.69 -19.65
C PHE A 486 -8.04 -14.67 -19.52
N ASP A 487 -7.35 -15.63 -20.13
CA ASP A 487 -5.89 -15.66 -20.16
C ASP A 487 -5.30 -14.42 -20.83
N LEU A 488 -5.95 -13.96 -21.91
CA LEU A 488 -5.52 -12.76 -22.61
C LEU A 488 -5.71 -11.52 -21.75
N TYR A 489 -6.76 -11.46 -20.94
CA TYR A 489 -6.97 -10.35 -20.02
C TYR A 489 -5.90 -10.34 -18.94
N ARG A 490 -5.61 -11.49 -18.33
CA ARG A 490 -4.52 -11.62 -17.35
C ARG A 490 -3.16 -11.28 -17.96
N LEU A 491 -2.87 -11.81 -19.15
CA LEU A 491 -1.65 -11.49 -19.90
C LEU A 491 -1.53 -9.98 -20.13
N PHE A 492 -2.61 -9.33 -20.58
CA PHE A 492 -2.63 -7.89 -20.81
C PHE A 492 -2.31 -7.12 -19.53
N ARG A 493 -2.99 -7.42 -18.41
CA ARG A 493 -2.77 -6.75 -17.13
C ARG A 493 -1.35 -6.97 -16.62
N SER A 494 -0.82 -8.19 -16.66
CA SER A 494 0.56 -8.48 -16.28
C SER A 494 1.57 -7.75 -17.18
N GLN A 495 1.29 -7.59 -18.48
CA GLN A 495 2.15 -6.81 -19.40
C GLN A 495 2.15 -5.32 -19.05
N ILE A 496 0.99 -4.74 -18.74
CA ILE A 496 0.89 -3.34 -18.32
C ILE A 496 1.68 -3.12 -17.04
N ASN A 497 1.39 -3.91 -16.01
CA ASN A 497 2.02 -3.78 -14.70
C ASN A 497 3.54 -3.99 -14.78
N LEU A 498 4.00 -5.01 -15.52
CA LEU A 498 5.42 -5.22 -15.75
C LEU A 498 6.05 -4.01 -16.44
N GLY A 499 5.41 -3.48 -17.48
CA GLY A 499 5.93 -2.34 -18.22
C GLY A 499 6.05 -1.08 -17.36
N GLU A 500 5.06 -0.82 -16.51
CA GLU A 500 5.09 0.28 -15.54
C GLU A 500 6.29 0.17 -14.59
N GLN A 501 6.50 -1.01 -14.01
CA GLN A 501 7.64 -1.25 -13.11
C GLN A 501 9.00 -1.10 -13.82
N LEU A 502 9.05 -1.35 -15.13
CA LEU A 502 10.29 -1.26 -15.90
C LEU A 502 10.70 0.16 -16.28
N PHE A 503 9.83 1.18 -16.23
CA PHE A 503 10.19 2.57 -16.59
C PHE A 503 11.36 3.13 -15.75
N GLY A 504 11.67 2.55 -14.57
CA GLY A 504 12.85 2.89 -13.74
C GLY A 504 14.11 2.04 -14.00
N HIS A 505 14.09 1.13 -14.96
CA HIS A 505 15.21 0.26 -15.35
C HIS A 505 15.65 0.64 -16.77
N VAL A 506 16.96 0.83 -17.01
CA VAL A 506 17.54 1.45 -18.23
C VAL A 506 17.45 0.55 -19.50
N GLN A 507 16.28 -0.05 -19.76
CA GLN A 507 16.03 -1.01 -20.84
C GLN A 507 14.79 -0.64 -21.67
N TYR A 508 14.72 0.60 -22.18
CA TYR A 508 13.51 1.11 -22.85
C TYR A 508 13.05 0.26 -24.06
N LEU A 509 13.96 -0.36 -24.82
CA LEU A 509 13.61 -1.27 -25.93
C LEU A 509 12.89 -2.54 -25.46
N GLU A 510 13.10 -2.97 -24.21
CA GLU A 510 12.32 -4.06 -23.61
C GLU A 510 10.90 -3.58 -23.31
N ILE A 511 10.77 -2.38 -22.72
CA ILE A 511 9.49 -1.74 -22.37
C ILE A 511 8.63 -1.54 -23.61
N VAL A 512 9.21 -1.00 -24.68
CA VAL A 512 8.53 -0.82 -25.98
C VAL A 512 8.04 -2.16 -26.53
N ARG A 513 8.90 -3.20 -26.55
CA ARG A 513 8.51 -4.53 -27.02
C ARG A 513 7.38 -5.13 -26.18
N LEU A 514 7.42 -4.91 -24.87
CA LEU A 514 6.40 -5.38 -23.95
C LEU A 514 5.06 -4.69 -24.20
N PHE A 515 5.01 -3.36 -24.31
CA PHE A 515 3.77 -2.64 -24.61
C PHE A 515 3.27 -2.88 -26.02
N GLN A 516 4.16 -3.13 -27.00
CA GLN A 516 3.73 -3.56 -28.32
C GLN A 516 2.99 -4.90 -28.28
N ARG A 517 3.45 -5.83 -27.44
CA ARG A 517 2.73 -7.08 -27.15
C ARG A 517 1.43 -6.81 -26.41
N ALA A 518 1.39 -5.86 -25.47
CA ALA A 518 0.16 -5.46 -24.79
C ALA A 518 -0.90 -4.92 -25.76
N VAL A 519 -0.52 -4.09 -26.72
CA VAL A 519 -1.42 -3.61 -27.79
C VAL A 519 -2.01 -4.79 -28.58
N ASN A 520 -1.18 -5.77 -28.95
CA ASN A 520 -1.66 -6.96 -29.67
C ASN A 520 -2.59 -7.83 -28.81
N THR A 521 -2.30 -7.96 -27.52
CA THR A 521 -3.16 -8.70 -26.58
C THR A 521 -4.51 -7.99 -26.41
N ALA A 522 -4.52 -6.66 -26.24
CA ALA A 522 -5.75 -5.85 -26.17
C ALA A 522 -6.60 -5.94 -27.45
N LYS A 523 -5.96 -6.02 -28.63
CA LYS A 523 -6.67 -6.26 -29.89
C LYS A 523 -7.34 -7.63 -29.91
N ARG A 524 -6.65 -8.69 -29.46
CA ARG A 524 -7.22 -10.05 -29.35
C ARG A 524 -8.37 -10.12 -28.32
N LEU A 525 -8.33 -9.25 -27.31
CA LEU A 525 -9.43 -9.09 -26.35
C LEU A 525 -10.65 -8.37 -26.91
N GLU A 526 -10.49 -7.66 -28.03
CA GLU A 526 -11.52 -6.78 -28.62
C GLU A 526 -11.99 -5.67 -27.65
N ASN A 527 -11.16 -5.32 -26.67
CA ASN A 527 -11.48 -4.29 -25.67
C ASN A 527 -10.89 -2.93 -26.09
N VAL A 528 -11.78 -1.97 -26.39
CA VAL A 528 -11.43 -0.62 -26.86
C VAL A 528 -10.71 0.19 -25.78
N GLN A 529 -11.10 0.03 -24.51
CA GLN A 529 -10.47 0.72 -23.37
C GLN A 529 -9.05 0.20 -23.13
N ASP A 530 -8.85 -1.12 -23.16
CA ASP A 530 -7.53 -1.74 -23.01
C ASP A 530 -6.60 -1.39 -24.17
N GLN A 531 -7.15 -1.27 -25.39
CA GLN A 531 -6.39 -0.79 -26.55
C GLN A 531 -5.91 0.65 -26.35
N ALA A 532 -6.78 1.54 -25.84
CA ALA A 532 -6.40 2.91 -25.50
C ALA A 532 -5.25 2.94 -24.49
N LEU A 533 -5.37 2.15 -23.42
CA LEU A 533 -4.40 2.10 -22.34
C LEU A 533 -3.03 1.57 -22.79
N ALA A 534 -2.98 0.47 -23.55
CA ALA A 534 -1.71 -0.05 -24.05
C ALA A 534 -1.03 0.88 -25.07
N LEU A 535 -1.82 1.57 -25.91
CA LEU A 535 -1.29 2.57 -26.83
C LEU A 535 -0.73 3.80 -26.08
N TYR A 536 -1.37 4.21 -24.99
CA TYR A 536 -0.85 5.25 -24.11
C TYR A 536 0.53 4.88 -23.57
N TYR A 537 0.66 3.70 -22.94
CA TYR A 537 1.94 3.27 -22.39
C TYR A 537 3.01 3.01 -23.45
N LEU A 538 2.62 2.50 -24.63
CA LEU A 538 3.54 2.36 -25.76
C LEU A 538 4.05 3.74 -26.20
N GLY A 539 3.17 4.73 -26.32
CA GLY A 539 3.53 6.10 -26.65
C GLY A 539 4.47 6.72 -25.62
N ARG A 540 4.17 6.55 -24.33
CA ARG A 540 5.03 6.96 -23.22
C ARG A 540 6.40 6.27 -23.25
N ALA A 541 6.46 4.97 -23.58
CA ALA A 541 7.71 4.23 -23.73
C ALA A 541 8.58 4.75 -24.89
N TRP A 542 7.96 5.11 -26.02
CA TRP A 542 8.66 5.76 -27.13
C TRP A 542 9.14 7.16 -26.76
N SER A 543 8.32 7.95 -26.06
CA SER A 543 8.69 9.27 -25.55
C SER A 543 9.92 9.19 -24.64
N TYR A 544 9.92 8.23 -23.71
CA TYR A 544 11.04 7.95 -22.82
C TYR A 544 12.33 7.55 -23.57
N GLY A 545 12.20 6.89 -24.72
CA GLY A 545 13.32 6.54 -25.62
C GLY A 545 13.78 7.68 -26.54
N GLY A 546 13.10 8.83 -26.54
CA GLY A 546 13.38 9.97 -27.45
C GLY A 546 12.78 9.83 -28.85
N GLU A 547 11.95 8.82 -29.10
CA GLU A 547 11.34 8.51 -30.40
C GLU A 547 9.99 9.22 -30.56
N PHE A 548 10.02 10.56 -30.56
CA PHE A 548 8.82 11.39 -30.44
C PHE A 548 7.79 11.21 -31.57
N ALA A 549 8.21 10.87 -32.79
CA ALA A 549 7.29 10.62 -33.90
C ALA A 549 6.43 9.35 -33.65
N ASN A 550 7.07 8.27 -33.20
CA ASN A 550 6.39 7.03 -32.84
C ASN A 550 5.51 7.24 -31.60
N ALA A 551 6.00 8.01 -30.62
CA ALA A 551 5.26 8.38 -29.42
C ALA A 551 3.97 9.11 -29.77
N ARG A 552 4.04 10.18 -30.59
CA ARG A 552 2.89 10.96 -31.04
C ARG A 552 1.88 10.08 -31.77
N GLN A 553 2.31 9.24 -32.71
CA GLN A 553 1.41 8.35 -33.45
C GLN A 553 0.66 7.38 -32.51
N ALA A 554 1.35 6.77 -31.54
CA ALA A 554 0.74 5.87 -30.58
C ALA A 554 -0.24 6.61 -29.65
N LEU A 555 0.12 7.79 -29.16
CA LEU A 555 -0.73 8.61 -28.27
C LEU A 555 -1.95 9.18 -28.99
N GLU A 556 -1.84 9.62 -30.23
CA GLU A 556 -2.98 10.06 -31.05
C GLU A 556 -3.97 8.91 -31.28
N THR A 557 -3.45 7.72 -31.54
CA THR A 557 -4.28 6.52 -31.64
C THR A 557 -4.92 6.21 -30.28
N SER A 558 -4.17 6.28 -29.18
CA SER A 558 -4.70 6.11 -27.82
C SER A 558 -5.85 7.09 -27.53
N ARG A 559 -5.69 8.36 -27.89
CA ARG A 559 -6.70 9.42 -27.70
C ARG A 559 -8.01 9.06 -28.40
N ALA A 560 -7.95 8.65 -29.66
CA ALA A 560 -9.13 8.26 -30.43
C ALA A 560 -9.87 7.06 -29.80
N PHE A 561 -9.13 6.05 -29.33
CA PHE A 561 -9.70 4.90 -28.63
C PHE A 561 -10.27 5.29 -27.25
N ALA A 562 -9.57 6.13 -26.50
CA ALA A 562 -10.00 6.60 -25.18
C ALA A 562 -11.31 7.39 -25.27
N LEU A 563 -11.45 8.27 -26.28
CA LEU A 563 -12.70 8.97 -26.57
C LEU A 563 -13.85 8.01 -26.87
N ARG A 564 -13.62 7.05 -27.78
CA ARG A 564 -14.63 6.05 -28.15
C ARG A 564 -15.06 5.17 -26.97
N ALA A 565 -14.14 4.87 -26.06
CA ALA A 565 -14.39 4.08 -24.86
C ALA A 565 -14.89 4.90 -23.66
N ASN A 566 -14.98 6.24 -23.77
CA ASN A 566 -15.19 7.16 -22.65
C ASN A 566 -14.22 6.91 -21.47
N ALA A 567 -12.96 6.58 -21.77
CA ALA A 567 -11.92 6.30 -20.79
C ALA A 567 -11.23 7.59 -20.32
N ARG A 568 -11.92 8.36 -19.47
CA ARG A 568 -11.53 9.73 -19.05
C ARG A 568 -10.12 9.84 -18.47
N SER A 569 -9.73 8.93 -17.57
CA SER A 569 -8.39 8.92 -16.96
C SER A 569 -7.28 8.66 -17.99
N THR A 570 -7.45 7.64 -18.84
CA THR A 570 -6.49 7.36 -19.93
C THR A 570 -6.43 8.52 -20.93
N LEU A 571 -7.56 9.16 -21.22
CA LEU A 571 -7.62 10.33 -22.08
C LEU A 571 -6.82 11.51 -21.50
N ALA A 572 -6.99 11.82 -20.22
CA ALA A 572 -6.24 12.88 -19.54
C ALA A 572 -4.72 12.63 -19.59
N ALA A 573 -4.28 11.42 -19.21
CA ALA A 573 -2.87 11.05 -19.24
C ALA A 573 -2.27 11.09 -20.66
N THR A 574 -3.02 10.64 -21.67
CA THR A 574 -2.61 10.71 -23.08
C THR A 574 -2.47 12.16 -23.57
N LEU A 575 -3.39 13.04 -23.19
CA LEU A 575 -3.33 14.46 -23.53
C LEU A 575 -2.14 15.15 -22.85
N TYR A 576 -1.89 14.85 -21.57
CA TYR A 576 -0.70 15.35 -20.86
C TYR A 576 0.61 14.95 -21.57
N GLU A 577 0.77 13.67 -21.92
CA GLU A 577 1.98 13.19 -22.62
C GLU A 577 2.13 13.81 -24.02
N LEU A 578 1.03 13.98 -24.77
CA LEU A 578 1.05 14.72 -26.04
C LEU A 578 1.51 16.17 -25.82
N GLY A 579 0.96 16.85 -24.80
CA GLY A 579 1.34 18.21 -24.43
C GLY A 579 2.82 18.32 -24.06
N SER A 580 3.36 17.36 -23.30
CA SER A 580 4.78 17.30 -22.95
C SER A 580 5.66 17.15 -24.19
N ILE A 581 5.30 16.26 -25.13
CA ILE A 581 6.06 16.06 -26.38
C ILE A 581 6.05 17.34 -27.23
N GLU A 582 4.91 18.00 -27.39
CA GLU A 582 4.83 19.27 -28.12
C GLU A 582 5.69 20.36 -27.47
N SER A 583 5.68 20.44 -26.13
CA SER A 583 6.52 21.37 -25.35
C SER A 583 8.01 21.12 -25.57
N ASP A 584 8.44 19.86 -25.64
CA ASP A 584 9.83 19.49 -25.87
C ASP A 584 10.30 19.73 -27.31
N GLN A 585 9.39 19.65 -28.27
CA GLN A 585 9.65 20.00 -29.66
C GLN A 585 9.53 21.52 -29.94
N GLY A 586 9.15 22.32 -28.94
CA GLY A 586 9.02 23.77 -29.05
C GLY A 586 7.69 24.24 -29.67
N ASN A 587 6.71 23.36 -29.84
CA ASN A 587 5.37 23.69 -30.33
C ASN A 587 4.43 24.06 -29.18
N TYR A 588 4.71 25.19 -28.53
CA TYR A 588 4.00 25.64 -27.34
C TYR A 588 2.49 25.85 -27.52
N PRO A 589 1.96 26.36 -28.66
CA PRO A 589 0.51 26.50 -28.84
C PRO A 589 -0.23 25.16 -28.77
N ALA A 590 0.27 24.14 -29.48
CA ALA A 590 -0.33 22.80 -29.44
C ALA A 590 -0.16 22.16 -28.05
N ALA A 591 0.99 22.37 -27.40
CA ALA A 591 1.22 21.89 -26.05
C ALA A 591 0.19 22.42 -25.06
N ARG A 592 -0.14 23.73 -25.13
CA ARG A 592 -1.15 24.35 -24.28
C ARG A 592 -2.53 23.76 -24.51
N GLU A 593 -2.95 23.60 -25.77
CA GLU A 593 -4.27 23.04 -26.10
C GLU A 593 -4.46 21.65 -25.48
N TYR A 594 -3.43 20.79 -25.56
CA TYR A 594 -3.49 19.47 -24.93
C TYR A 594 -3.49 19.51 -23.41
N LEU A 595 -2.65 20.35 -22.81
CA LEU A 595 -2.59 20.48 -21.35
C LEU A 595 -3.86 21.10 -20.77
N GLU A 596 -4.54 22.01 -21.48
CA GLU A 596 -5.82 22.58 -21.04
C GLU A 596 -6.92 21.52 -20.99
N GLN A 597 -6.97 20.67 -22.02
CA GLN A 597 -7.90 19.54 -22.06
C GLN A 597 -7.58 18.50 -20.98
N ALA A 598 -6.30 18.19 -20.76
CA ALA A 598 -5.86 17.30 -19.67
C ALA A 598 -6.28 17.87 -18.30
N LEU A 599 -5.98 19.14 -18.03
CA LEU A 599 -6.30 19.81 -16.76
C LEU A 599 -7.80 19.83 -16.47
N ALA A 600 -8.63 20.04 -17.50
CA ALA A 600 -10.09 20.01 -17.35
C ALA A 600 -10.59 18.62 -16.92
N LEU A 601 -10.06 17.57 -17.54
CA LEU A 601 -10.39 16.18 -17.21
C LEU A 601 -9.87 15.79 -15.83
N GLU A 602 -8.64 16.18 -15.47
CA GLU A 602 -8.06 15.91 -14.15
C GLU A 602 -8.86 16.58 -13.03
N ARG A 603 -9.37 17.79 -13.26
CA ARG A 603 -10.31 18.47 -12.33
C ARG A 603 -11.65 17.76 -12.22
N GLU A 604 -12.23 17.29 -13.33
CA GLU A 604 -13.45 16.49 -13.34
C GLU A 604 -13.27 15.20 -12.52
N LEU A 605 -12.10 14.56 -12.61
CA LEU A 605 -11.75 13.33 -11.91
C LEU A 605 -11.29 13.54 -10.46
N GLY A 606 -11.01 14.78 -10.05
CA GLY A 606 -10.43 15.08 -8.73
C GLY A 606 -8.96 14.65 -8.57
N ASP A 607 -8.23 14.45 -9.67
CA ASP A 607 -6.82 14.01 -9.67
C ASP A 607 -5.88 15.18 -9.35
N LYS A 608 -5.62 15.39 -8.06
CA LYS A 608 -4.72 16.47 -7.59
C LYS A 608 -3.28 16.31 -8.11
N GLY A 609 -2.82 15.08 -8.31
CA GLY A 609 -1.48 14.80 -8.83
C GLY A 609 -1.36 15.20 -10.30
N GLY A 610 -2.31 14.78 -11.13
CA GLY A 610 -2.44 15.20 -12.53
C GLY A 610 -2.48 16.73 -12.66
N ILE A 611 -3.32 17.40 -11.86
CA ILE A 611 -3.43 18.86 -11.83
C ILE A 611 -2.07 19.53 -11.56
N ALA A 612 -1.34 19.06 -10.55
CA ALA A 612 -0.03 19.63 -10.20
C ALA A 612 0.97 19.46 -11.36
N TYR A 613 1.05 18.27 -11.97
CA TYR A 613 1.92 18.00 -13.11
C TYR A 613 1.57 18.86 -14.32
N THR A 614 0.30 18.98 -14.65
CA THR A 614 -0.18 19.77 -15.79
C THR A 614 0.10 21.26 -15.59
N LEU A 615 -0.12 21.79 -14.38
CA LEU A 615 0.27 23.16 -14.01
C LEU A 615 1.77 23.38 -14.12
N GLN A 616 2.57 22.42 -13.68
CA GLN A 616 4.02 22.50 -13.84
C GLN A 616 4.45 22.56 -15.32
N GLN A 617 3.83 21.77 -16.19
CA GLN A 617 4.13 21.80 -17.62
C GLN A 617 3.75 23.14 -18.26
N PHE A 618 2.66 23.79 -17.84
CA PHE A 618 2.38 25.17 -18.22
C PHE A 618 3.50 26.11 -17.77
N GLY A 619 4.00 25.93 -16.54
CA GLY A 619 5.18 26.64 -16.04
C GLY A 619 6.41 26.48 -16.94
N VAL A 620 6.69 25.26 -17.41
CA VAL A 620 7.81 24.96 -18.32
C VAL A 620 7.63 25.67 -19.67
N ILE A 621 6.42 25.68 -20.21
CA ILE A 621 6.11 26.34 -21.48
C ILE A 621 6.33 27.85 -21.37
N GLU A 622 5.72 28.49 -20.36
CA GLU A 622 5.88 29.93 -20.12
C GLU A 622 7.35 30.31 -19.90
N PHE A 623 8.08 29.45 -19.19
CA PHE A 623 9.50 29.61 -18.95
C PHE A 623 10.32 29.60 -20.25
N LYS A 624 10.11 28.59 -21.10
CA LYS A 624 10.80 28.45 -22.39
C LYS A 624 10.45 29.61 -23.36
N GLN A 625 9.28 30.22 -23.21
CA GLN A 625 8.83 31.39 -23.98
C GLN A 625 9.30 32.75 -23.41
N GLY A 626 9.99 32.76 -22.27
CA GLY A 626 10.49 33.99 -21.63
C GLY A 626 9.44 34.74 -20.80
N ASN A 627 8.25 34.16 -20.58
CA ASN A 627 7.20 34.71 -19.72
C ASN A 627 7.38 34.23 -18.27
N TYR A 628 8.47 34.68 -17.65
CA TYR A 628 8.84 34.27 -16.29
C TYR A 628 7.77 34.57 -15.22
N PRO A 629 6.99 35.67 -15.28
CA PRO A 629 5.91 35.92 -14.31
C PRO A 629 4.79 34.86 -14.39
N ALA A 630 4.35 34.49 -15.60
CA ALA A 630 3.33 33.44 -15.75
C ALA A 630 3.90 32.06 -15.42
N ALA A 631 5.15 31.77 -15.79
CA ALA A 631 5.82 30.53 -15.42
C ALA A 631 5.83 30.34 -13.89
N ARG A 632 6.19 31.40 -13.18
CA ARG A 632 6.20 31.44 -11.72
C ARG A 632 4.81 31.21 -11.14
N ALA A 633 3.77 31.87 -11.64
CA ALA A 633 2.42 31.68 -11.13
C ALA A 633 1.96 30.21 -11.23
N HIS A 634 2.25 29.55 -12.35
CA HIS A 634 1.96 28.13 -12.53
C HIS A 634 2.80 27.23 -11.61
N TYR A 635 4.09 27.53 -11.46
CA TYR A 635 4.94 26.80 -10.52
C TYR A 635 4.55 27.03 -9.05
N GLU A 636 4.10 28.21 -8.67
CA GLU A 636 3.61 28.50 -7.31
C GLU A 636 2.29 27.79 -7.03
N GLN A 637 1.40 27.69 -8.02
CA GLN A 637 0.18 26.89 -7.91
C GLN A 637 0.48 25.39 -7.80
N GLY A 638 1.42 24.88 -8.61
CA GLY A 638 1.94 23.53 -8.49
C GLY A 638 2.64 23.29 -7.14
N LEU A 639 3.45 24.24 -6.67
CA LEU A 639 4.19 24.16 -5.41
C LEU A 639 3.28 24.31 -4.18
N ALA A 640 2.19 25.07 -4.26
CA ALA A 640 1.18 25.12 -3.22
C ALA A 640 0.49 23.75 -3.06
N LEU A 641 0.44 22.97 -4.14
CA LEU A 641 0.03 21.56 -4.12
C LEU A 641 1.18 20.61 -3.72
N GLU A 642 2.47 20.97 -3.94
CA GLU A 642 3.68 20.16 -3.65
C GLU A 642 4.48 20.53 -2.37
N ARG A 643 4.16 21.60 -1.62
CA ARG A 643 4.82 21.95 -0.33
C ARG A 643 4.67 20.85 0.73
N GLU A 644 3.91 19.84 0.35
CA GLU A 644 3.60 18.56 0.94
C GLU A 644 4.31 17.38 0.20
N SER A 645 5.50 17.55 -0.40
CA SER A 645 6.15 16.47 -1.20
C SER A 645 7.70 16.37 -1.16
N PRO A 646 8.28 15.17 -1.44
CA PRO A 646 9.73 14.87 -1.26
C PRO A 646 10.67 15.54 -2.27
N GLY A 647 11.85 16.00 -1.81
CA GLY A 647 12.93 16.51 -2.70
C GLY A 647 13.87 17.57 -2.11
N GLY A 648 13.50 18.18 -0.98
CA GLY A 648 14.34 19.15 -0.26
C GLY A 648 14.76 20.36 -1.12
N GLN A 649 15.84 21.05 -0.73
CA GLN A 649 16.32 22.23 -1.47
C GLN A 649 16.70 21.92 -2.92
N ALA A 650 17.20 20.71 -3.20
CA ALA A 650 17.56 20.30 -4.54
C ALA A 650 16.36 20.33 -5.49
N GLY A 651 15.16 19.92 -5.04
CA GLY A 651 13.93 19.90 -5.84
C GLY A 651 13.53 21.27 -6.40
N SER A 652 13.85 22.34 -5.68
CA SER A 652 13.56 23.73 -6.11
C SER A 652 14.55 24.29 -7.14
N SER A 653 15.62 23.56 -7.46
CA SER A 653 16.63 24.04 -8.41
C SER A 653 16.15 23.93 -9.85
N PRO A 654 16.14 25.01 -10.65
CA PRO A 654 15.68 24.94 -12.04
C PRO A 654 16.63 24.11 -12.93
N LYS A 655 17.92 24.05 -12.59
CA LYS A 655 18.93 23.24 -13.30
C LYS A 655 20.13 22.91 -12.41
N ILE A 656 20.56 21.65 -12.43
CA ILE A 656 21.73 21.09 -11.76
C ILE A 656 22.68 20.56 -12.83
N GLU A 657 23.84 21.20 -13.01
CA GLU A 657 24.83 20.85 -14.05
C GLU A 657 26.05 20.12 -13.49
N ASN A 658 26.18 20.05 -12.17
CA ASN A 658 27.34 19.51 -11.45
C ASN A 658 27.06 18.16 -10.77
N TYR A 659 26.07 17.40 -11.26
CA TYR A 659 25.77 16.04 -10.81
C TYR A 659 26.20 15.04 -11.89
N LEU A 660 27.23 14.23 -11.58
CA LEU A 660 27.81 13.28 -12.52
C LEU A 660 26.75 12.29 -13.03
N GLY A 661 26.75 12.00 -14.33
CA GLY A 661 25.76 11.16 -15.01
C GLY A 661 24.77 11.94 -15.88
N PHE A 662 24.73 13.27 -15.76
CA PHE A 662 23.84 14.13 -16.55
C PHE A 662 24.63 15.24 -17.26
N PRO A 663 25.26 14.96 -18.42
CA PRO A 663 26.18 15.90 -19.08
C PRO A 663 25.49 17.18 -19.59
N ALA A 664 24.17 17.17 -19.82
CA ALA A 664 23.38 18.36 -20.18
C ALA A 664 22.80 19.10 -18.95
N GLY A 665 23.06 18.58 -17.75
CA GLY A 665 22.32 18.89 -16.53
C GLY A 665 20.90 18.32 -16.53
N LEU A 666 20.21 18.47 -15.40
CA LEU A 666 18.79 18.15 -15.23
C LEU A 666 18.16 19.12 -14.24
N SER A 667 16.83 19.24 -14.22
CA SER A 667 16.16 20.03 -13.18
C SER A 667 16.32 19.34 -11.81
N GLY A 668 16.27 20.16 -10.76
CA GLY A 668 16.23 19.69 -9.39
C GLY A 668 15.12 18.68 -9.14
N LEU A 669 13.94 18.94 -9.70
CA LEU A 669 12.81 18.04 -9.60
C LEU A 669 13.02 16.73 -10.37
N ASP A 670 13.62 16.75 -11.56
CA ASP A 670 13.89 15.49 -12.28
C ASP A 670 14.90 14.62 -11.50
N LEU A 671 15.89 15.24 -10.87
CA LEU A 671 16.83 14.54 -10.00
C LEU A 671 16.14 13.93 -8.77
N THR A 672 15.30 14.71 -8.06
CA THR A 672 14.61 14.23 -6.84
C THR A 672 13.52 13.22 -7.16
N ARG A 673 12.79 13.37 -8.27
CA ARG A 673 11.84 12.37 -8.77
C ARG A 673 12.54 11.05 -9.03
N ARG A 674 13.67 11.07 -9.74
CA ARG A 674 14.46 9.85 -10.00
C ARG A 674 14.95 9.21 -8.70
N ALA A 675 15.40 10.00 -7.74
CA ALA A 675 15.83 9.51 -6.44
C ALA A 675 14.65 8.89 -5.65
N LEU A 676 13.48 9.52 -5.65
CA LEU A 676 12.27 9.01 -5.00
C LEU A 676 11.80 7.70 -5.63
N THR A 677 11.70 7.66 -6.96
CA THR A 677 11.37 6.44 -7.72
C THR A 677 12.38 5.32 -7.43
N GLN A 678 13.67 5.65 -7.32
CA GLN A 678 14.70 4.68 -6.98
C GLN A 678 14.54 4.14 -5.55
N ALA A 679 14.27 5.01 -4.57
CA ALA A 679 14.05 4.60 -3.18
C ALA A 679 12.82 3.68 -3.07
N GLN A 680 11.70 4.07 -3.67
CA GLN A 680 10.47 3.28 -3.71
C GLN A 680 10.67 1.92 -4.40
N ARG A 681 11.44 1.90 -5.50
CA ARG A 681 11.81 0.64 -6.19
C ARG A 681 12.55 -0.35 -5.27
N PHE A 682 13.31 0.12 -4.29
CA PHE A 682 14.00 -0.72 -3.31
C PHE A 682 13.16 -1.02 -2.06
N GLY A 683 11.88 -0.65 -2.05
CA GLY A 683 10.96 -0.89 -0.95
C GLY A 683 11.09 0.11 0.20
N ALA A 684 11.71 1.28 -0.03
CA ALA A 684 11.70 2.35 0.96
C ALA A 684 10.28 2.92 1.08
N GLU A 685 9.74 2.87 2.29
CA GLU A 685 8.51 3.56 2.64
C GLU A 685 8.78 5.06 2.75
N ILE A 686 7.99 5.85 2.04
CA ILE A 686 8.15 7.31 1.99
C ILE A 686 6.94 7.94 2.65
N LEU A 687 7.18 8.37 3.88
CA LEU A 687 6.31 9.22 4.64
C LEU A 687 6.50 10.66 4.11
N ALA A 688 5.50 11.14 3.39
CA ALA A 688 5.48 12.49 2.82
C ALA A 688 4.55 13.37 3.65
N THR A 689 4.96 14.62 3.86
CA THR A 689 4.26 15.70 4.58
C THR A 689 4.51 15.84 6.07
N GLN A 690 5.34 15.03 6.72
CA GLN A 690 5.62 15.28 8.14
C GLN A 690 7.06 15.54 8.54
N GLN A 691 7.17 15.98 9.80
CA GLN A 691 8.39 16.48 10.40
C GLN A 691 8.64 15.79 11.74
N VAL A 692 9.86 15.30 11.94
CA VAL A 692 10.29 14.85 13.27
C VAL A 692 10.41 16.07 14.20
N SER A 693 9.66 16.07 15.29
CA SER A 693 9.64 17.10 16.33
C SER A 693 10.57 16.78 17.51
N ALA A 694 10.80 15.50 17.82
CA ALA A 694 11.76 15.08 18.85
C ALA A 694 12.39 13.70 18.58
N LEU A 695 13.51 13.41 19.25
CA LEU A 695 14.17 12.10 19.26
C LEU A 695 14.40 11.65 20.71
N ARG A 696 13.89 10.47 21.08
CA ARG A 696 14.12 9.82 22.38
C ARG A 696 14.94 8.54 22.21
N VAL A 697 15.67 8.18 23.26
CA VAL A 697 16.48 6.96 23.32
C VAL A 697 15.87 6.01 24.34
N GLN A 698 15.49 4.81 23.90
CA GLN A 698 14.99 3.72 24.73
C GLN A 698 15.73 2.45 24.33
N ASP A 699 16.98 2.29 24.77
CA ASP A 699 17.87 1.21 24.30
C ASP A 699 17.17 -0.17 24.37
N PRO A 700 17.20 -0.96 23.27
CA PRO A 700 18.01 -0.81 22.06
C PRO A 700 17.41 0.11 20.97
N TYR A 701 16.27 0.75 21.22
CA TYR A 701 15.50 1.50 20.24
C TYR A 701 15.75 3.02 20.29
N ARG A 702 15.42 3.67 19.18
CA ARG A 702 15.37 5.11 18.94
C ARG A 702 13.92 5.43 18.58
N VAL A 703 13.35 6.40 19.27
CA VAL A 703 11.94 6.77 19.13
C VAL A 703 11.90 8.18 18.57
N LEU A 704 11.46 8.33 17.33
CA LEU A 704 11.25 9.64 16.70
C LEU A 704 9.82 10.06 16.98
N VAL A 705 9.62 11.27 17.49
CA VAL A 705 8.29 11.87 17.66
C VAL A 705 8.05 12.78 16.47
N LEU A 706 6.94 12.61 15.77
CA LEU A 706 6.52 13.45 14.64
C LEU A 706 5.82 14.72 15.16
N ASP A 707 5.58 15.70 14.29
CA ASP A 707 4.96 16.98 14.64
C ASP A 707 3.47 16.87 14.97
N ASP A 708 2.83 15.78 14.56
CA ASP A 708 1.49 15.37 14.98
C ASP A 708 1.46 14.53 16.27
N GLY A 709 2.64 14.20 16.82
CA GLY A 709 2.79 13.41 18.04
C GLY A 709 2.94 11.89 17.84
N ALA A 710 2.81 11.37 16.62
CA ALA A 710 3.06 9.95 16.33
C ALA A 710 4.52 9.55 16.62
N GLU A 711 4.76 8.29 16.99
CA GLU A 711 6.09 7.80 17.33
C GLU A 711 6.58 6.70 16.37
N ILE A 712 7.74 6.93 15.75
CA ILE A 712 8.43 5.90 14.95
C ILE A 712 9.52 5.25 15.80
N VAL A 713 9.35 3.96 16.08
CA VAL A 713 10.32 3.15 16.83
C VAL A 713 11.24 2.40 15.87
N THR A 714 12.54 2.64 15.97
CA THR A 714 13.55 2.03 15.09
C THR A 714 14.82 1.67 15.86
N LYS A 715 15.61 0.71 15.36
CA LYS A 715 16.94 0.41 15.91
C LYS A 715 17.98 1.48 15.55
N THR A 716 17.80 2.17 14.44
CA THR A 716 18.77 3.16 13.91
C THR A 716 18.09 4.34 13.25
N VAL A 717 18.71 5.51 13.36
CA VAL A 717 18.23 6.75 12.73
C VAL A 717 19.34 7.32 11.85
N LEU A 718 18.99 7.73 10.63
CA LEU A 718 19.85 8.53 9.76
C LEU A 718 19.21 9.90 9.52
N ILE A 719 19.81 10.95 10.05
CA ILE A 719 19.30 12.33 9.98
C ILE A 719 19.82 13.00 8.71
N THR A 720 18.89 13.35 7.82
CA THR A 720 19.17 14.02 6.53
C THR A 720 18.29 15.25 6.30
N THR A 721 17.86 15.91 7.38
CA THR A 721 16.91 17.05 7.37
C THR A 721 17.43 18.31 6.66
N GLY A 722 18.70 18.33 6.27
CA GLY A 722 19.31 19.40 5.49
C GLY A 722 19.37 20.74 6.24
N ALA A 723 19.29 21.84 5.47
CA ALA A 723 19.36 23.19 6.00
C ALA A 723 18.33 24.11 5.33
N SER A 724 18.03 25.23 5.98
CA SER A 724 17.20 26.33 5.49
C SER A 724 18.03 27.59 5.34
N PHE A 725 17.64 28.51 4.46
CA PHE A 725 18.31 29.82 4.38
C PHE A 725 17.83 30.71 5.53
N HIS A 726 18.73 31.53 6.08
CA HIS A 726 18.30 32.61 6.96
C HIS A 726 17.46 33.60 6.16
N ILE A 727 16.23 33.83 6.62
CA ILE A 727 15.32 34.85 6.09
C ILE A 727 15.66 36.19 6.74
N LEU A 728 15.58 37.28 5.98
CA LEU A 728 15.71 38.63 6.51
C LEU A 728 14.49 38.95 7.38
N ASP A 729 14.74 39.28 8.64
CA ASP A 729 13.73 39.74 9.59
C ASP A 729 13.85 41.26 9.75
N LEU A 730 13.24 41.99 8.82
CA LEU A 730 13.23 43.45 8.78
C LEU A 730 12.02 43.96 7.98
N PRO A 731 11.57 45.21 8.20
CA PRO A 731 10.39 45.76 7.53
C PRO A 731 10.44 45.63 6.01
N GLY A 732 9.36 45.11 5.41
CA GLY A 732 9.22 44.89 3.96
C GLY A 732 9.82 43.59 3.44
N ALA A 733 10.59 42.84 4.25
CA ALA A 733 11.27 41.64 3.78
C ALA A 733 10.31 40.49 3.46
N ALA A 734 9.30 40.25 4.29
CA ALA A 734 8.34 39.18 4.09
C ALA A 734 7.45 39.47 2.85
N GLU A 735 6.95 40.70 2.73
CA GLU A 735 6.06 41.11 1.64
C GLU A 735 6.75 41.11 0.28
N LEU A 736 8.06 41.43 0.26
CA LEU A 736 8.86 41.53 -0.97
C LEU A 736 9.65 40.25 -1.27
N THR A 737 9.55 39.21 -0.44
CA THR A 737 10.13 37.89 -0.73
C THR A 737 9.53 37.32 -2.03
N GLY A 738 10.40 36.98 -2.97
CA GLY A 738 10.04 36.61 -4.34
C GLY A 738 9.67 37.80 -5.23
N LYS A 739 9.27 38.95 -4.69
CA LYS A 739 8.93 40.19 -5.43
C LYS A 739 10.12 41.14 -5.50
N GLY A 740 11.30 40.64 -5.83
CA GLY A 740 12.55 41.41 -5.83
C GLY A 740 13.50 41.06 -4.68
N VAL A 741 13.11 40.25 -3.69
CA VAL A 741 14.03 39.68 -2.68
C VAL A 741 14.19 38.18 -2.92
N TYR A 742 15.43 37.71 -3.08
CA TYR A 742 15.76 36.33 -3.45
C TYR A 742 16.84 35.73 -2.55
N TYR A 743 16.71 34.44 -2.20
CA TYR A 743 17.65 33.70 -1.33
C TYR A 743 18.61 32.80 -2.13
N GLY A 744 18.84 33.18 -3.40
CA GLY A 744 19.72 32.53 -4.37
C GLY A 744 19.70 33.34 -5.66
N ALA A 745 20.68 33.12 -6.54
CA ALA A 745 20.70 33.73 -7.86
C ALA A 745 20.80 32.62 -8.91
N ALA A 746 19.68 32.29 -9.55
CA ALA A 746 19.71 31.45 -10.73
C ALA A 746 19.82 32.33 -11.99
N TYR A 747 20.09 31.66 -13.12
CA TYR A 747 20.15 32.31 -14.43
C TYR A 747 18.87 33.09 -14.76
N THR A 748 17.74 32.64 -14.23
CA THR A 748 16.40 33.18 -14.44
C THR A 748 16.23 34.56 -13.83
N GLU A 749 16.62 34.72 -12.55
CA GLU A 749 16.59 36.03 -11.90
C GLU A 749 17.65 36.96 -12.50
N ALA A 750 18.85 36.45 -12.75
CA ALA A 750 19.92 37.25 -13.36
C ALA A 750 19.49 37.84 -14.71
N MET A 751 18.75 37.07 -15.51
CA MET A 751 18.24 37.53 -16.80
C MET A 751 17.03 38.47 -16.66
N PHE A 752 16.17 38.27 -15.67
CA PHE A 752 15.04 39.16 -15.37
C PHE A 752 15.49 40.56 -14.95
N PHE A 753 16.62 40.68 -14.24
CA PHE A 753 17.20 41.96 -13.80
C PHE A 753 18.36 42.44 -14.69
N LYS A 754 18.43 41.96 -15.94
CA LYS A 754 19.41 42.44 -16.91
C LYS A 754 19.32 43.97 -17.04
N ASP A 755 20.48 44.62 -17.09
CA ASP A 755 20.61 46.08 -17.20
C ASP A 755 19.96 46.89 -16.04
N ARG A 756 19.68 46.24 -14.89
CA ARG A 756 19.19 46.89 -13.66
C ARG A 756 20.23 46.94 -12.56
N ASP A 757 19.99 47.77 -11.55
CA ASP A 757 20.81 47.84 -10.34
C ASP A 757 20.25 46.88 -9.30
N VAL A 758 21.12 46.06 -8.72
CA VAL A 758 20.75 45.03 -7.75
C VAL A 758 21.68 45.05 -6.53
N PHE A 759 21.18 44.53 -5.42
CA PHE A 759 21.91 44.38 -4.17
C PHE A 759 22.23 42.92 -3.90
N VAL A 760 23.39 42.66 -3.30
CA VAL A 760 23.79 41.36 -2.78
C VAL A 760 24.12 41.55 -1.30
N VAL A 761 23.55 40.76 -0.40
CA VAL A 761 23.88 40.81 1.03
C VAL A 761 24.64 39.58 1.43
N GLY A 762 25.80 39.78 2.03
CA GLY A 762 26.64 38.70 2.54
C GLY A 762 28.12 38.95 2.28
N GLY A 763 28.97 38.51 3.21
CA GLY A 763 30.42 38.72 3.14
C GLY A 763 31.24 37.47 2.84
N ALA A 764 30.60 36.34 2.54
CA ALA A 764 31.27 35.04 2.35
C ALA A 764 31.41 34.66 0.87
N ASN A 765 32.08 33.54 0.59
CA ASN A 765 32.32 33.04 -0.78
C ASN A 765 31.06 32.97 -1.64
N SER A 766 29.93 32.52 -1.08
CA SER A 766 28.66 32.39 -1.79
C SER A 766 28.16 33.75 -2.30
N ALA A 767 28.23 34.78 -1.47
CA ALA A 767 27.84 36.14 -1.85
C ALA A 767 28.77 36.69 -2.94
N ALA A 768 30.08 36.48 -2.79
CA ALA A 768 31.08 36.95 -3.75
C ALA A 768 30.92 36.30 -5.14
N GLN A 769 30.73 34.97 -5.18
CA GLN A 769 30.51 34.23 -6.43
C GLN A 769 29.24 34.69 -7.14
N ASN A 770 28.14 34.87 -6.40
CA ASN A 770 26.87 35.30 -6.98
C ASN A 770 26.88 36.77 -7.40
N ALA A 771 27.58 37.64 -6.67
CA ALA A 771 27.79 39.02 -7.09
C ALA A 771 28.54 39.11 -8.43
N LEU A 772 29.61 38.32 -8.59
CA LEU A 772 30.36 38.23 -9.86
C LEU A 772 29.52 37.62 -10.98
N PHE A 773 28.68 36.63 -10.67
CA PHE A 773 27.73 36.06 -11.62
C PHE A 773 26.71 37.09 -12.11
N LEU A 774 26.04 37.79 -11.19
CA LEU A 774 25.05 38.83 -11.49
C LEU A 774 25.67 40.00 -12.24
N ALA A 775 26.93 40.36 -11.95
CA ALA A 775 27.66 41.44 -12.61
C ALA A 775 27.84 41.22 -14.13
N ARG A 776 27.69 39.98 -14.61
CA ARG A 776 27.71 39.67 -16.05
C ARG A 776 26.44 40.13 -16.79
N TYR A 777 25.36 40.40 -16.07
CA TYR A 777 24.03 40.68 -16.62
C TYR A 777 23.45 42.02 -16.14
N CYS A 778 23.69 42.37 -14.87
CA CYS A 778 23.12 43.54 -14.23
C CYS A 778 23.97 44.81 -14.50
N ARG A 779 23.33 45.98 -14.50
CA ARG A 779 24.01 47.27 -14.71
C ARG A 779 24.96 47.60 -13.56
N LYS A 780 24.54 47.35 -12.32
CA LYS A 780 25.34 47.56 -11.11
C LYS A 780 24.99 46.53 -10.03
N VAL A 781 25.99 45.98 -9.36
CA VAL A 781 25.82 45.06 -8.23
C VAL A 781 26.44 45.68 -6.98
N THR A 782 25.62 46.00 -5.97
CA THR A 782 26.10 46.54 -4.70
C THR A 782 26.13 45.43 -3.64
N VAL A 783 27.32 45.06 -3.18
CA VAL A 783 27.53 44.02 -2.16
C VAL A 783 27.57 44.67 -0.78
N LEU A 784 26.56 44.39 0.05
CA LEU A 784 26.40 44.90 1.40
C LEU A 784 26.97 43.90 2.42
N VAL A 785 27.95 44.33 3.20
CA VAL A 785 28.68 43.49 4.16
C VAL A 785 28.68 44.15 5.54
N ARG A 786 28.10 43.48 6.54
CA ARG A 786 27.93 44.01 7.91
C ARG A 786 29.24 44.30 8.64
N SER A 787 30.28 43.55 8.34
CA SER A 787 31.59 43.62 9.01
C SER A 787 32.71 43.57 7.97
N VAL A 788 33.55 42.53 8.01
CA VAL A 788 34.60 42.25 7.04
C VAL A 788 34.13 41.28 5.96
N LEU A 789 34.78 41.32 4.79
CA LEU A 789 34.68 40.29 3.76
C LEU A 789 35.43 39.04 4.25
N SER A 790 34.70 37.97 4.52
CA SER A 790 35.20 36.66 4.93
C SER A 790 35.19 35.69 3.73
N THR A 791 35.83 36.13 2.64
CA THR A 791 35.89 35.42 1.35
C THR A 791 37.33 35.06 1.00
N SER A 792 37.51 34.02 0.19
CA SER A 792 38.79 33.64 -0.38
C SER A 792 39.43 34.81 -1.13
N GLN A 793 40.76 34.97 -1.02
CA GLN A 793 41.50 36.12 -1.57
C GLN A 793 41.19 36.36 -3.06
N TYR A 794 41.16 35.30 -3.88
CA TYR A 794 40.90 35.44 -5.32
C TYR A 794 39.51 36.02 -5.63
N LEU A 795 38.49 35.72 -4.83
CA LEU A 795 37.14 36.28 -4.99
C LEU A 795 37.11 37.73 -4.52
N THR A 796 37.83 38.04 -3.45
CA THR A 796 38.02 39.42 -2.97
C THR A 796 38.65 40.27 -4.07
N ASP A 797 39.75 39.80 -4.66
CA ASP A 797 40.45 40.48 -5.74
C ASP A 797 39.53 40.64 -6.96
N ALA A 798 38.79 39.61 -7.34
CA ALA A 798 37.84 39.65 -8.45
C ALA A 798 36.68 40.63 -8.21
N LEU A 799 36.13 40.69 -7.00
CA LEU A 799 35.07 41.64 -6.64
C LEU A 799 35.54 43.09 -6.81
N TYR A 800 36.74 43.41 -6.31
CA TYR A 800 37.30 44.75 -6.43
C TYR A 800 37.78 45.09 -7.85
N ALA A 801 38.16 44.09 -8.65
CA ALA A 801 38.55 44.28 -10.04
C ALA A 801 37.36 44.43 -11.01
N THR A 802 36.15 44.05 -10.60
CA THR A 802 34.96 44.07 -11.47
C THR A 802 34.32 45.47 -11.49
N PRO A 803 34.29 46.19 -12.64
CA PRO A 803 33.96 47.62 -12.66
C PRO A 803 32.55 47.99 -12.20
N ASN A 804 31.58 47.11 -12.42
CA ASN A 804 30.17 47.33 -12.05
C ASN A 804 29.79 46.70 -10.71
N VAL A 805 30.77 46.25 -9.91
CA VAL A 805 30.57 45.74 -8.56
C VAL A 805 31.04 46.78 -7.55
N GLN A 806 30.18 47.12 -6.59
CA GLN A 806 30.50 48.02 -5.47
C GLN A 806 30.38 47.28 -4.15
N VAL A 807 31.48 47.13 -3.42
CA VAL A 807 31.46 46.54 -2.07
C VAL A 807 31.31 47.64 -1.01
N ARG A 808 30.30 47.52 -0.14
CA ARG A 808 30.10 48.37 1.03
C ARG A 808 30.29 47.57 2.33
N LEU A 809 31.43 47.80 2.97
CA LEU A 809 31.78 47.20 4.27
C LEU A 809 31.17 47.99 5.43
N GLY A 810 30.94 47.34 6.58
CA GLY A 810 30.33 47.98 7.75
C GLY A 810 28.87 48.40 7.53
N THR A 811 28.20 47.84 6.52
CA THR A 811 26.86 48.26 6.08
C THR A 811 25.84 47.16 6.39
N SER A 812 24.73 47.52 7.04
CA SER A 812 23.62 46.60 7.37
C SER A 812 22.34 47.03 6.67
N LEU A 813 21.44 46.09 6.36
CA LEU A 813 20.08 46.41 5.92
C LEU A 813 19.20 46.79 7.11
N VAL A 814 18.32 47.76 6.90
CA VAL A 814 17.35 48.27 7.88
C VAL A 814 15.91 48.03 7.45
N ALA A 815 15.57 48.31 6.18
CA ALA A 815 14.23 48.16 5.65
C ALA A 815 14.23 47.94 4.12
N LEU A 816 13.17 47.35 3.59
CA LEU A 816 12.93 47.17 2.15
C LEU A 816 11.65 47.91 1.77
N HIS A 817 11.67 48.57 0.61
CA HIS A 817 10.59 49.42 0.15
C HIS A 817 10.06 48.95 -1.20
N GLY A 818 8.74 48.93 -1.33
CA GLY A 818 8.03 48.51 -2.53
C GLY A 818 6.65 47.92 -2.22
N THR A 819 5.72 48.01 -3.16
CA THR A 819 4.36 47.44 -3.03
C THR A 819 4.27 46.10 -3.77
N ASP A 820 4.39 46.13 -5.11
CA ASP A 820 4.32 44.93 -5.96
C ASP A 820 5.69 44.33 -6.27
N LYS A 821 6.75 45.10 -6.07
CA LYS A 821 8.15 44.72 -6.31
C LYS A 821 9.08 45.61 -5.48
N LEU A 822 10.31 45.15 -5.24
CA LEU A 822 11.34 45.95 -4.60
C LEU A 822 11.69 47.18 -5.46
N GLU A 823 11.69 48.35 -4.82
CA GLU A 823 12.03 49.63 -5.44
C GLU A 823 13.26 50.28 -4.79
N ALA A 824 13.43 50.09 -3.48
CA ALA A 824 14.58 50.60 -2.75
C ALA A 824 14.89 49.78 -1.50
N VAL A 825 16.13 49.92 -1.02
CA VAL A 825 16.59 49.35 0.26
C VAL A 825 17.09 50.48 1.16
N THR A 826 16.80 50.40 2.46
CA THR A 826 17.42 51.27 3.46
C THR A 826 18.54 50.53 4.16
N ILE A 827 19.70 51.16 4.22
CA ILE A 827 20.91 50.61 4.82
C ILE A 827 21.42 51.53 5.93
N HIS A 828 22.11 50.96 6.91
CA HIS A 828 22.84 51.67 7.96
C HIS A 828 24.34 51.50 7.74
N ASP A 829 25.06 52.60 7.52
CA ASP A 829 26.51 52.60 7.37
C ASP A 829 27.19 52.96 8.70
N ARG A 830 27.89 51.99 9.30
CA ARG A 830 28.58 52.20 10.60
C ARG A 830 29.66 53.29 10.56
N LYS A 831 30.23 53.62 9.39
CA LYS A 831 31.25 54.66 9.29
C LYS A 831 30.65 56.06 9.31
N VAL A 832 29.45 56.22 8.77
CA VAL A 832 28.79 57.53 8.62
C VAL A 832 27.71 57.76 9.67
N GLY A 833 27.22 56.70 10.32
CA GLY A 833 26.32 56.77 11.48
C GLY A 833 24.88 57.19 11.16
N HIS A 834 24.46 57.16 9.89
CA HIS A 834 23.08 57.46 9.47
C HIS A 834 22.54 56.40 8.50
N ASP A 835 21.22 56.37 8.38
CA ASP A 835 20.49 55.50 7.46
C ASP A 835 20.35 56.16 6.09
N GLU A 836 20.60 55.38 5.03
CA GLU A 836 20.54 55.82 3.63
C GLU A 836 19.59 54.91 2.84
N THR A 837 18.66 55.49 2.09
CA THR A 837 17.76 54.74 1.19
C THR A 837 18.29 54.79 -0.24
N ILE A 838 18.53 53.63 -0.83
CA ILE A 838 19.13 53.48 -2.16
C ILE A 838 18.15 52.75 -3.08
N PRO A 839 17.84 53.29 -4.27
CA PRO A 839 16.99 52.60 -5.24
C PRO A 839 17.67 51.37 -5.81
N GLY A 840 16.89 50.33 -6.08
CA GLY A 840 17.35 49.14 -6.80
C GLY A 840 16.23 48.13 -7.04
N ALA A 841 16.41 47.32 -8.06
CA ALA A 841 15.35 46.46 -8.60
C ALA A 841 15.26 45.09 -7.90
N ALA A 842 16.36 44.64 -7.29
CA ALA A 842 16.39 43.36 -6.59
C ALA A 842 17.43 43.32 -5.46
N LEU A 843 17.20 42.43 -4.51
CA LEU A 843 18.06 42.09 -3.40
C LEU A 843 18.27 40.58 -3.36
N PHE A 844 19.53 40.14 -3.44
CA PHE A 844 19.94 38.75 -3.35
C PHE A 844 20.64 38.49 -2.01
N VAL A 845 20.09 37.57 -1.22
CA VAL A 845 20.47 37.37 0.18
C VAL A 845 21.30 36.09 0.33
N PHE A 846 22.54 36.25 0.81
CA PHE A 846 23.51 35.17 1.05
C PHE A 846 24.10 35.27 2.47
N ILE A 847 23.23 35.25 3.48
CA ILE A 847 23.59 35.37 4.91
C ILE A 847 23.79 34.03 5.62
N GLY A 848 23.94 32.95 4.85
CA GLY A 848 24.20 31.61 5.37
C GLY A 848 22.94 30.75 5.50
N GLN A 849 23.16 29.50 5.88
CA GLN A 849 22.13 28.49 6.09
C GLN A 849 22.09 28.10 7.57
N ARG A 850 20.89 27.78 8.04
CA ARG A 850 20.61 27.20 9.35
C ARG A 850 20.25 25.73 9.18
N PRO A 851 21.02 24.78 9.74
CA PRO A 851 20.71 23.36 9.69
C PRO A 851 19.37 23.11 10.39
N ARG A 852 18.57 22.17 9.85
CA ARG A 852 17.29 21.78 10.45
C ARG A 852 17.51 20.75 11.55
N SER A 853 18.05 21.20 12.68
CA SER A 853 18.48 20.36 13.81
C SER A 853 17.79 20.76 15.13
N GLU A 854 16.70 21.52 15.06
CA GLU A 854 15.93 21.98 16.21
C GLU A 854 15.35 20.81 17.02
N PHE A 855 14.83 19.79 16.36
CA PHE A 855 14.29 18.57 16.99
C PHE A 855 15.32 17.79 17.83
N ALA A 856 16.61 18.08 17.60
CA ALA A 856 17.72 17.42 18.25
C ALA A 856 18.26 18.18 19.48
N GLU A 857 17.63 19.31 19.83
CA GLU A 857 17.96 20.12 21.00
C GLU A 857 17.95 19.30 22.29
N GLY A 858 18.99 19.43 23.11
CA GLY A 858 19.12 18.71 24.38
C GLY A 858 19.55 17.23 24.26
N MET A 859 19.37 16.58 23.11
CA MET A 859 19.69 15.17 22.90
C MET A 859 20.96 14.94 22.09
N LEU A 860 21.09 15.62 20.94
CA LEU A 860 22.29 15.51 20.10
C LEU A 860 23.20 16.71 20.30
N ARG A 861 24.50 16.45 20.29
CA ARG A 861 25.51 17.51 20.39
C ARG A 861 25.53 18.34 19.10
N ARG A 862 25.36 19.65 19.26
CA ARG A 862 25.36 20.65 18.18
C ARG A 862 26.55 21.59 18.32
N GLY A 863 27.15 21.97 17.19
CA GLY A 863 28.18 23.00 17.15
C GLY A 863 27.60 24.41 17.34
N PRO A 864 28.46 25.46 17.42
CA PRO A 864 28.02 26.85 17.69
C PRO A 864 27.04 27.44 16.66
N LYS A 865 26.99 26.85 15.46
CA LYS A 865 26.10 27.26 14.35
C LYS A 865 24.91 26.29 14.17
N GLY A 866 24.58 25.51 15.20
CA GLY A 866 23.46 24.57 15.20
C GLY A 866 23.68 23.25 14.45
N HIS A 867 24.82 23.05 13.77
CA HIS A 867 25.04 21.82 12.99
C HIS A 867 25.28 20.61 13.92
N LEU A 868 24.80 19.43 13.53
CA LEU A 868 25.03 18.20 14.29
C LEU A 868 26.51 17.80 14.25
N LEU A 869 27.07 17.44 15.41
CA LEU A 869 28.42 16.92 15.52
C LEU A 869 28.43 15.41 15.25
N THR A 870 29.32 14.95 14.39
CA THR A 870 29.48 13.52 14.05
C THR A 870 30.95 13.09 14.09
N GLY A 871 31.18 11.82 14.39
CA GLY A 871 32.50 11.19 14.34
C GLY A 871 33.57 12.02 15.05
N PRO A 872 34.71 12.35 14.39
CA PRO A 872 35.78 13.13 15.01
C PRO A 872 35.37 14.50 15.55
N ALA A 873 34.30 15.11 15.02
CA ALA A 873 33.82 16.42 15.48
C ALA A 873 33.15 16.37 16.88
N LEU A 874 32.94 15.17 17.43
CA LEU A 874 32.45 14.98 18.80
C LEU A 874 33.55 15.17 19.85
N ARG A 875 34.83 15.16 19.45
CA ARG A 875 35.94 15.32 20.38
C ARG A 875 35.96 16.74 20.97
N ASP A 876 36.24 16.83 22.26
CA ASP A 876 36.47 18.11 22.92
C ASP A 876 37.85 18.71 22.52
N GLU A 877 38.13 19.91 23.04
CA GLU A 877 39.39 20.63 22.82
C GLU A 877 40.65 19.86 23.28
N ASN A 878 40.48 18.88 24.18
CA ASN A 878 41.55 17.99 24.66
C ASN A 878 41.61 16.66 23.90
N GLY A 879 40.82 16.52 22.84
CA GLY A 879 40.76 15.33 22.00
C GLY A 879 40.01 14.14 22.61
N LYS A 880 39.29 14.33 23.71
CA LYS A 880 38.53 13.27 24.41
C LYS A 880 37.12 13.13 23.88
N TRP A 881 36.61 11.90 23.94
CA TRP A 881 35.23 11.58 23.58
C TRP A 881 34.24 12.11 24.61
N PRO A 882 33.02 12.46 24.19
CA PRO A 882 32.02 12.99 25.09
C PRO A 882 31.56 11.91 26.09
N PRO A 883 31.29 12.27 27.36
CA PRO A 883 30.97 11.30 28.42
C PRO A 883 29.67 10.51 28.19
N ASP A 884 28.78 11.04 27.36
CA ASP A 884 27.53 10.42 26.89
C ASP A 884 27.75 9.33 25.83
N TRP A 885 28.99 9.13 25.36
CA TRP A 885 29.33 8.01 24.50
C TRP A 885 29.47 6.70 25.29
N LYS A 886 28.58 5.74 25.05
CA LYS A 886 28.44 4.53 25.89
C LYS A 886 29.17 3.28 25.37
N LEU A 887 29.67 3.28 24.13
CA LEU A 887 30.30 2.11 23.53
C LEU A 887 31.83 2.11 23.71
N LYS A 888 32.42 0.92 23.78
CA LYS A 888 33.89 0.74 23.87
C LYS A 888 34.62 1.13 22.58
N ARG A 889 33.95 1.04 21.42
CA ARG A 889 34.48 1.48 20.13
C ARG A 889 34.35 2.99 19.97
N GLU A 890 35.13 3.58 19.09
CA GLU A 890 34.95 4.99 18.71
C GLU A 890 33.66 5.20 17.89
N PRO A 891 33.05 6.41 17.93
CA PRO A 891 31.96 6.77 17.02
C PRO A 891 32.41 6.67 15.56
N MET A 892 31.56 6.12 14.69
CA MET A 892 31.84 6.08 13.26
C MET A 892 31.76 7.50 12.66
N LEU A 893 32.30 7.69 11.46
CA LEU A 893 32.49 9.00 10.82
C LEU A 893 31.22 9.88 10.79
N LEU A 894 30.07 9.26 10.52
CA LEU A 894 28.76 9.93 10.41
C LEU A 894 27.86 9.68 11.64
N GLU A 895 28.38 9.04 12.67
CA GLU A 895 27.64 8.73 13.89
C GLU A 895 27.68 9.91 14.86
N THR A 896 26.56 10.16 15.53
CA THR A 896 26.39 11.24 16.52
C THR A 896 26.89 10.80 17.90
N ASN A 897 26.64 11.62 18.94
CA ASN A 897 26.94 11.24 20.32
C ASN A 897 26.08 10.07 20.83
N ILE A 898 25.03 9.67 20.11
CA ILE A 898 24.17 8.54 20.45
C ILE A 898 24.46 7.39 19.49
N PRO A 899 24.91 6.22 19.97
CA PRO A 899 25.16 5.06 19.12
C PRO A 899 23.95 4.69 18.26
N GLY A 900 24.16 4.35 16.99
CA GLY A 900 23.05 4.01 16.07
C GLY A 900 22.24 5.20 15.55
N VAL A 901 22.57 6.43 15.96
CA VAL A 901 22.04 7.67 15.37
C VAL A 901 23.13 8.32 14.53
N PHE A 902 22.88 8.44 13.24
CA PHE A 902 23.79 8.98 12.23
C PHE A 902 23.24 10.28 11.64
N ALA A 903 24.10 11.12 11.06
CA ALA A 903 23.68 12.31 10.33
C ALA A 903 24.50 12.48 9.04
N ALA A 904 23.84 12.89 7.96
CA ALA A 904 24.45 13.08 6.64
C ALA A 904 23.89 14.30 5.90
N GLY A 905 24.70 14.91 5.05
CA GLY A 905 24.30 16.10 4.28
C GLY A 905 24.30 17.38 5.11
N ASP A 906 23.63 18.42 4.62
CA ASP A 906 23.82 19.81 5.07
C ASP A 906 23.43 20.09 6.55
N VAL A 907 22.83 19.12 7.24
CA VAL A 907 22.50 19.20 8.68
C VAL A 907 23.73 19.05 9.60
N ARG A 908 24.80 18.37 9.15
CA ARG A 908 25.97 18.05 10.00
C ARG A 908 27.15 19.00 9.79
N GLN A 909 28.02 19.10 10.79
CA GLN A 909 29.20 19.96 10.74
C GLN A 909 30.22 19.45 9.73
N GLY A 910 30.68 20.33 8.84
CA GLY A 910 31.69 20.02 7.84
C GLY A 910 31.13 19.38 6.55
N ALA A 911 29.81 19.39 6.36
CA ALA A 911 29.19 19.06 5.07
C ALA A 911 29.66 20.03 3.97
N ARG A 912 29.70 19.57 2.72
CA ARG A 912 30.22 20.34 1.56
C ARG A 912 29.13 21.12 0.80
N ASN A 913 27.87 21.10 1.26
CA ASN A 913 26.70 21.81 0.71
C ASN A 913 26.55 21.65 -0.82
N ARG A 914 26.64 20.40 -1.29
CA ARG A 914 26.50 20.00 -2.69
C ARG A 914 25.65 18.73 -2.77
N VAL A 915 24.76 18.66 -3.77
CA VAL A 915 23.85 17.51 -3.96
C VAL A 915 24.62 16.18 -4.10
N ALA A 916 25.69 16.15 -4.89
CA ALA A 916 26.51 14.94 -5.05
C ALA A 916 27.25 14.53 -3.76
N ALA A 917 27.69 15.50 -2.95
CA ALA A 917 28.34 15.22 -1.68
C ALA A 917 27.33 14.68 -0.65
N ALA A 918 26.15 15.29 -0.56
CA ALA A 918 25.07 14.82 0.32
C ALA A 918 24.61 13.40 -0.04
N ALA A 919 24.45 13.10 -1.35
CA ALA A 919 24.14 11.75 -1.81
C ALA A 919 25.24 10.72 -1.45
N GLY A 920 26.52 11.11 -1.60
CA GLY A 920 27.65 10.27 -1.21
C GLY A 920 27.74 10.01 0.29
N GLU A 921 27.48 11.03 1.12
CA GLU A 921 27.43 10.87 2.58
C GLU A 921 26.25 9.98 3.00
N GLY A 922 25.08 10.14 2.40
CA GLY A 922 23.92 9.27 2.65
C GLY A 922 24.24 7.81 2.35
N SER A 923 24.85 7.53 1.19
CA SER A 923 25.31 6.18 0.83
C SER A 923 26.33 5.62 1.82
N THR A 924 27.30 6.43 2.25
CA THR A 924 28.32 6.05 3.24
C THR A 924 27.70 5.70 4.60
N ALA A 925 26.68 6.44 5.01
CA ALA A 925 26.00 6.21 6.28
C ALA A 925 25.30 4.84 6.33
N ILE A 926 24.75 4.35 5.22
CA ILE A 926 24.06 3.05 5.19
C ILE A 926 25.02 1.89 5.52
N SER A 927 26.27 1.92 5.04
CA SER A 927 27.26 0.90 5.43
C SER A 927 27.53 0.91 6.94
N MET A 928 27.58 2.09 7.55
CA MET A 928 27.77 2.25 9.00
C MET A 928 26.54 1.82 9.80
N VAL A 929 25.33 2.07 9.28
CA VAL A 929 24.08 1.55 9.85
C VAL A 929 24.10 0.02 9.88
N HIS A 930 24.48 -0.64 8.78
CA HIS A 930 24.62 -2.10 8.75
C HIS A 930 25.65 -2.60 9.76
N GLU A 931 26.82 -1.97 9.83
CA GLU A 931 27.86 -2.33 10.81
C GLU A 931 27.32 -2.23 12.25
N TYR A 932 26.62 -1.15 12.58
CA TYR A 932 25.98 -1.01 13.90
C TYR A 932 24.91 -2.08 14.14
N LEU A 933 24.03 -2.36 13.18
CA LEU A 933 22.96 -3.36 13.32
C LEU A 933 23.47 -4.78 13.57
N THR A 934 24.71 -5.12 13.18
CA THR A 934 25.32 -6.40 13.56
C THR A 934 25.64 -6.53 15.05
N THR A 935 25.61 -5.42 15.78
CA THR A 935 25.97 -5.35 17.20
C THR A 935 24.75 -5.28 18.15
N VAL A 936 23.52 -5.22 17.63
CA VAL A 936 22.28 -4.98 18.40
C VAL A 936 21.09 -5.90 18.12
#